data_AF-A0A078HUR5-F1
#
_entry.id   AF-A0A078HUR5-F1
#
_cell.length_a   1.000
_cell.length_b   1.000
_cell.length_c   1.000
_cell.angle_alpha   90.00
_cell.angle_beta   90.00
_cell.angle_gamma   90.00
#
_symmetry.space_group_name_H-M   'P 1'
#
loop_
_entity.id
_entity.type
_entity.pdbx_description
1 polymer ?
#
loop_
_entity_poly.entity_id
_entity_poly.type
_entity_poly.pdbx_seq_one_letter_code
_entity_poly.pdbx_strand_id
1 'polypeptide(L)'
;MRLIRHLCLLLVLISISAEPTVSNSCQRNCGKISIPFPFGIGHGCYHNDWYEVKCNNFVPFLPKINKEVVQIDLPRPLKHEDNLVEYVPFGSLRIKTNVNSIGCNSGSSGERPEELVNLTGTPFRISGNHMLVAFGCNNKVTLTHVEPRIVGCISTCNFTHIFENFPPFTPLTTGCYGYKCCNVSTPTESSDKIGVKIESIDGNITSGGCRVAFITDQFNQPSRPWVNITDPKWFHEKKYSTIQLKWKVLTMNMSFEKSLQCLTDPLYDVHSRPCYCSGVISIRPFKEKINYLRCACTYGFEGNPYEVDGCKDVNECTLREAGSPKYCPTRGETCLNVPGSYRCVIKEDKSYQIYIGVGVGSGVLLIGAAFWLYKLIKKHIKRNLREKCFRRNGGMLLQQQLSSREDSVENTMVFTSKELEKATEGFSLGRVLGRGGQGTVFKGMLTDGRIVAVKKSTVLDEDRVGEFINELLILSQLNHRNIVKVLGCCLETEVLTWEVRVGIAKDVARGLSYLHSVASPPVFHKDIKSANIMIDENFRGKLADFGTSRVIAGDHMSHMTSVVSGTPGYVDPQYQQSGRYTEKSDAYSYGVVLAELITGRRPYFQGNSTLASFFLHAMKEKRLLDILDPRIRNDCDLEQVMVMANIASSCLNLEGEKRPTMILISLELEHTFSSLPDTKTTGNDKEEVAEASGRSREPLSIDVASTSTSLYELS
;
A
#
# COMPACT_ATOMS: atom_id res chain seq x y z
N MET A 1 10.05 35.79 -26.29
CA MET A 1 9.65 36.26 -24.95
C MET A 1 9.63 35.20 -23.84
N ARG A 2 9.38 33.91 -24.10
CA ARG A 2 9.42 32.87 -23.03
C ARG A 2 10.84 32.48 -22.58
N LEU A 3 11.85 32.56 -23.46
CA LEU A 3 13.24 32.25 -23.12
C LEU A 3 13.88 33.29 -22.17
N ILE A 4 13.55 34.58 -22.36
CA ILE A 4 14.08 35.69 -21.53
C ILE A 4 13.52 35.63 -20.11
N ARG A 5 12.25 35.19 -19.96
CA ARG A 5 11.62 35.03 -18.65
C ARG A 5 12.25 33.91 -17.82
N HIS A 6 12.71 32.83 -18.46
CA HIS A 6 13.46 31.76 -17.78
C HIS A 6 14.92 32.13 -17.49
N LEU A 7 15.57 32.93 -18.36
CA LEU A 7 16.91 33.45 -18.07
C LEU A 7 16.91 34.45 -16.90
N CYS A 8 15.91 35.33 -16.81
CA CYS A 8 15.76 36.24 -15.68
C CYS A 8 15.41 35.52 -14.37
N LEU A 9 14.63 34.43 -14.42
CA LEU A 9 14.36 33.60 -13.23
C LEU A 9 15.63 32.84 -12.76
N LEU A 10 16.48 32.38 -13.69
CA LEU A 10 17.78 31.80 -13.33
C LEU A 10 18.76 32.83 -12.76
N LEU A 11 18.78 34.06 -13.29
CA LEU A 11 19.65 35.13 -12.78
C LEU A 11 19.19 35.69 -11.42
N VAL A 12 17.87 35.69 -11.15
CA VAL A 12 17.32 36.06 -9.83
C VAL A 12 17.57 34.95 -8.80
N LEU A 13 17.60 33.67 -9.20
CA LEU A 13 17.98 32.57 -8.31
C LEU A 13 19.49 32.49 -8.02
N ILE A 14 20.34 33.11 -8.84
CA ILE A 14 21.80 33.20 -8.61
C ILE A 14 22.16 34.43 -7.74
N SER A 15 21.21 35.33 -7.47
CA SER A 15 21.45 36.56 -6.69
C SER A 15 20.98 36.50 -5.23
N ILE A 16 20.52 35.34 -4.74
CA ILE A 16 20.13 35.12 -3.34
C ILE A 16 20.93 33.92 -2.80
N SER A 17 22.26 34.06 -2.75
CA SER A 17 23.11 33.25 -1.89
C SER A 17 24.37 34.03 -1.56
N ALA A 18 24.19 35.09 -0.78
CA ALA A 18 25.27 35.72 -0.03
C ALA A 18 24.76 35.97 1.39
N GLU A 19 24.33 34.90 2.06
CA GLU A 19 24.49 34.85 3.50
C GLU A 19 26.00 34.75 3.80
N PRO A 20 26.49 35.37 4.89
CA PRO A 20 27.90 35.35 5.21
C PRO A 20 28.28 33.90 5.54
N THR A 21 28.83 33.20 4.56
CA THR A 21 29.54 31.96 4.76
C THR A 21 30.69 32.28 5.71
N VAL A 22 30.59 31.78 6.95
CA VAL A 22 31.76 31.69 7.83
C VAL A 22 32.76 30.85 7.06
N SER A 23 33.78 31.54 6.57
CA SER A 23 34.79 30.99 5.68
C SER A 23 35.36 29.69 6.24
N ASN A 24 35.41 28.65 5.41
CA ASN A 24 36.23 27.44 5.63
C ASN A 24 37.75 27.75 5.78
N SER A 25 38.16 29.03 5.79
CA SER A 25 39.55 29.49 5.98
C SER A 25 39.94 29.77 7.43
N CYS A 26 39.05 29.59 8.41
CA CYS A 26 39.38 29.85 9.81
C CYS A 26 40.30 28.77 10.40
N GLN A 27 41.44 29.17 10.96
CA GLN A 27 42.34 28.25 11.65
C GLN A 27 41.66 27.71 12.92
N ARG A 28 41.39 26.40 12.95
CA ARG A 28 40.68 25.73 14.06
C ARG A 28 41.58 25.08 15.09
N ASN A 29 42.89 25.02 14.87
CA ASN A 29 43.85 24.42 15.80
C ASN A 29 45.02 25.36 16.09
N CYS A 30 45.44 25.41 17.36
CA CYS A 30 46.68 26.04 17.78
C CYS A 30 47.52 25.00 18.53
N GLY A 31 48.56 24.49 17.87
CA GLY A 31 49.32 23.35 18.38
C GLY A 31 48.46 22.09 18.48
N LYS A 32 48.32 21.54 19.68
CA LYS A 32 47.48 20.35 19.98
C LYS A 32 46.08 20.70 20.48
N ILE A 33 45.73 22.00 20.51
CA ILE A 33 44.49 22.49 21.12
C ILE A 33 43.53 22.87 20.01
N SER A 34 42.31 22.31 20.08
CA SER A 34 41.20 22.68 19.20
C SER A 34 40.56 23.99 19.68
N ILE A 35 40.28 24.87 18.73
CA ILE A 35 39.68 26.19 18.91
C ILE A 35 38.31 26.19 18.17
N PRO A 36 37.25 25.67 18.82
CA PRO A 36 35.92 25.66 18.25
C PRO A 36 35.24 27.03 18.40
N PHE A 37 34.38 27.38 17.44
CA PHE A 37 33.52 28.56 17.56
C PHE A 37 32.64 28.42 18.83
N PRO A 38 32.43 29.46 19.65
CA PRO A 38 32.60 30.89 19.38
C PRO A 38 34.03 31.42 19.42
N PHE A 39 35.00 30.61 19.83
CA PHE A 39 36.43 30.97 19.79
C PHE A 39 36.99 30.84 18.38
N GLY A 40 37.98 31.67 18.06
CA GLY A 40 38.58 31.65 16.74
C GLY A 40 39.87 32.44 16.63
N ILE A 41 40.66 32.11 15.62
CA ILE A 41 41.93 32.74 15.29
C ILE A 41 41.75 33.53 13.99
N GLY A 42 42.07 34.81 14.04
CA GLY A 42 41.94 35.70 12.89
C GLY A 42 40.57 36.37 12.76
N HIS A 43 40.54 37.45 11.99
CA HIS A 43 39.37 38.30 11.84
C HIS A 43 38.18 37.53 11.23
N GLY A 44 37.01 37.64 11.84
CA GLY A 44 35.78 36.98 11.38
C GLY A 44 35.62 35.51 11.79
N CYS A 45 36.55 34.94 12.56
CA CYS A 45 36.52 33.53 12.99
C CYS A 45 35.97 33.30 14.40
N TYR A 46 35.68 34.37 15.14
CA TYR A 46 35.19 34.34 16.52
C TYR A 46 33.94 35.19 16.66
N HIS A 47 33.12 34.93 17.69
CA HIS A 47 31.83 35.59 17.86
C HIS A 47 31.95 37.08 18.22
N ASN A 48 32.85 37.42 19.16
CA ASN A 48 33.23 38.78 19.51
C ASN A 48 34.61 38.78 20.18
N ASP A 49 35.18 39.95 20.46
CA ASP A 49 36.57 40.08 20.94
C ASP A 49 36.88 39.32 22.24
N TRP A 50 35.88 38.95 23.06
CA TRP A 50 36.13 38.10 24.24
C TRP A 50 36.56 36.67 23.88
N TYR A 51 36.25 36.24 22.65
CA TYR A 51 36.51 34.91 22.11
C TYR A 51 37.65 34.89 21.07
N GLU A 52 38.31 36.03 20.83
CA GLU A 52 39.51 36.09 19.98
C GLU A 52 40.64 35.29 20.63
N VAL A 53 41.21 34.34 19.91
CA VAL A 53 42.39 33.57 20.33
C VAL A 53 43.58 33.97 19.48
N LYS A 54 44.68 34.36 20.13
CA LYS A 54 45.98 34.55 19.47
C LYS A 54 46.81 33.29 19.62
N CYS A 55 47.33 32.78 18.51
CA CYS A 55 48.18 31.59 18.50
C CYS A 55 49.63 32.00 18.29
N ASN A 56 50.40 32.13 19.36
CA ASN A 56 51.82 32.48 19.29
C ASN A 56 52.65 31.22 19.59
N ASN A 57 53.52 30.81 18.67
CA ASN A 57 54.36 29.61 18.82
C ASN A 57 53.57 28.36 19.23
N PHE A 58 52.40 28.13 18.59
CA PHE A 58 51.49 27.02 18.91
C PHE A 58 50.87 27.05 20.31
N VAL A 59 50.97 28.18 21.03
CA VAL A 59 50.32 28.40 22.32
C VAL A 59 49.12 29.33 22.14
N PRO A 60 47.89 28.86 22.41
CA PRO A 60 46.70 29.68 22.33
C PRO A 60 46.60 30.61 23.54
N PHE A 61 46.25 31.85 23.28
CA PHE A 61 46.21 32.92 24.26
C PHE A 61 44.96 33.78 24.10
N LEU A 62 44.26 34.03 25.20
CA LEU A 62 43.10 34.93 25.27
C LEU A 62 43.55 36.32 25.73
N PRO A 63 43.64 37.32 24.83
CA PRO A 63 44.20 38.62 25.14
C PRO A 63 43.34 39.43 26.12
N LYS A 64 42.01 39.34 26.03
CA LYS A 64 41.10 40.14 26.88
C LYS A 64 41.13 39.80 28.37
N ILE A 65 41.53 38.58 28.72
CA ILE A 65 41.73 38.16 30.11
C ILE A 65 43.21 37.93 30.44
N ASN A 66 44.11 38.13 29.47
CA ASN A 66 45.55 37.94 29.59
C ASN A 66 45.94 36.53 30.08
N LYS A 67 45.39 35.47 29.46
CA LYS A 67 45.62 34.08 29.89
C LYS A 67 45.95 33.12 28.74
N GLU A 68 46.89 32.22 28.99
CA GLU A 68 47.15 31.06 28.13
C GLU A 68 46.06 30.00 28.29
N VAL A 69 45.60 29.46 27.16
CA VAL A 69 44.57 28.42 27.09
C VAL A 69 45.22 27.06 27.00
N VAL A 70 44.64 26.10 27.72
CA VAL A 70 45.08 24.69 27.71
C VAL A 70 44.06 23.82 27.00
N GLN A 71 42.77 24.10 27.15
CA GLN A 71 41.69 23.30 26.57
C GLN A 71 40.42 24.13 26.46
N ILE A 72 39.67 23.94 25.37
CA ILE A 72 38.34 24.51 25.17
C ILE A 72 37.39 23.34 24.88
N ASP A 73 36.34 23.21 25.69
CA ASP A 73 35.31 22.20 25.50
C ASP A 73 33.96 22.88 25.29
N LEU A 74 33.25 22.41 24.27
CA LEU A 74 31.87 22.78 24.01
C LEU A 74 30.95 22.12 25.06
N PRO A 75 29.78 22.75 25.37
CA PRO A 75 28.78 22.11 26.23
C PRO A 75 28.36 20.76 25.66
N ARG A 76 28.35 19.72 26.52
CA ARG A 76 27.83 18.40 26.19
C ARG A 76 26.73 18.02 27.17
N PRO A 77 25.60 17.45 26.71
CA PRO A 77 24.51 17.06 27.60
C PRO A 77 24.99 16.01 28.61
N LEU A 78 24.56 16.16 29.86
CA LEU A 78 24.84 15.19 30.92
C LEU A 78 23.74 14.12 30.90
N LYS A 79 24.12 12.83 30.88
CA LYS A 79 23.18 11.73 31.14
C LYS A 79 22.72 11.82 32.60
N HIS A 80 21.46 12.19 32.83
CA HIS A 80 20.83 12.01 34.13
C HIS A 80 20.07 10.69 34.11
N GLU A 81 20.32 9.85 35.11
CA GLU A 81 19.87 8.45 35.14
C GLU A 81 18.35 8.28 35.23
N ASP A 82 17.57 9.31 35.60
CA ASP A 82 16.14 9.10 35.92
C ASP A 82 15.16 10.23 35.55
N ASN A 83 15.53 11.32 34.84
CA ASN A 83 14.53 12.33 34.42
C ASN A 83 14.98 13.17 33.21
N LEU A 84 14.04 13.32 32.25
CA LEU A 84 14.11 14.08 31.00
C LEU A 84 14.18 15.61 31.20
N VAL A 85 15.19 16.10 31.91
CA VAL A 85 15.52 17.54 31.89
C VAL A 85 16.93 17.69 31.36
N GLU A 86 17.06 17.86 30.05
CA GLU A 86 18.30 18.36 29.45
C GLU A 86 18.54 19.79 29.96
N TYR A 87 19.36 19.94 31.00
CA TYR A 87 19.94 21.21 31.35
C TYR A 87 21.13 21.47 30.42
N VAL A 88 21.10 22.55 29.60
CA VAL A 88 22.29 22.92 28.81
C VAL A 88 23.40 23.33 29.76
N PRO A 89 24.52 22.58 29.82
CA PRO A 89 25.63 22.97 30.66
C PRO A 89 26.34 24.20 30.09
N PHE A 90 27.20 24.80 30.90
CA PHE A 90 28.13 25.79 30.40
C PHE A 90 29.25 25.10 29.63
N GLY A 91 29.81 25.78 28.63
CA GLY A 91 31.05 25.30 28.01
C GLY A 91 32.19 25.47 29.00
N SER A 92 33.26 24.67 28.85
CA SER A 92 34.43 24.80 29.71
C SER A 92 35.68 25.28 28.98
N LEU A 93 36.49 26.05 29.69
CA LEU A 93 37.73 26.64 29.22
C LEU A 93 38.78 26.44 30.31
N ARG A 94 39.84 25.68 30.05
CA ARG A 94 40.95 25.52 30.99
C ARG A 94 42.06 26.51 30.66
N ILE A 95 42.47 27.30 31.65
CA ILE A 95 43.54 28.30 31.51
C ILE A 95 44.69 28.00 32.46
N LYS A 96 45.86 28.58 32.17
CA LYS A 96 47.01 28.59 33.10
C LYS A 96 46.90 29.73 34.10
N THR A 97 47.30 29.46 35.33
CA THR A 97 47.45 30.41 36.44
C THR A 97 48.79 30.22 37.12
N ASN A 98 49.35 31.26 37.71
CA ASN A 98 50.66 31.18 38.34
C ASN A 98 50.64 30.31 39.60
N VAL A 99 51.78 29.66 39.84
CA VAL A 99 52.08 29.06 41.14
C VAL A 99 52.73 30.11 42.03
N ASN A 100 52.08 30.43 43.14
CA ASN A 100 52.64 31.36 44.12
C ASN A 100 53.66 30.63 44.96
N SER A 101 54.81 31.25 45.18
CA SER A 101 55.92 30.61 45.89
C SER A 101 56.68 31.58 46.80
N ILE A 102 57.18 31.04 47.91
CA ILE A 102 58.00 31.74 48.90
C ILE A 102 59.21 30.86 49.23
N GLY A 103 60.42 31.45 49.29
CA GLY A 103 61.63 30.74 49.74
C GLY A 103 62.17 29.67 48.77
N CYS A 104 61.72 29.64 47.51
CA CYS A 104 62.12 28.63 46.52
C CYS A 104 63.35 29.02 45.68
N ASN A 105 63.71 30.31 45.64
CA ASN A 105 64.92 30.79 44.97
C ASN A 105 65.98 31.19 46.00
N SER A 106 67.21 30.73 45.80
CA SER A 106 68.37 31.16 46.59
C SER A 106 68.68 32.63 46.30
N GLY A 107 68.21 33.55 47.16
CA GLY A 107 68.61 34.97 47.14
C GLY A 107 67.53 36.00 46.81
N SER A 108 66.27 35.62 46.58
CA SER A 108 65.17 36.60 46.43
C SER A 108 64.26 36.61 47.66
N SER A 109 64.33 37.67 48.46
CA SER A 109 63.41 37.99 49.56
C SER A 109 62.06 38.55 49.09
N GLY A 110 61.79 38.54 47.78
CA GLY A 110 60.58 39.13 47.21
C GLY A 110 59.45 38.11 47.04
N GLU A 111 58.33 38.35 47.71
CA GLU A 111 57.02 37.81 47.31
C GLU A 111 56.81 38.08 45.81
N ARG A 112 56.44 37.05 45.04
CA ARG A 112 55.85 37.32 43.72
C ARG A 112 54.51 38.02 43.96
N PRO A 113 54.20 39.12 43.23
CA PRO A 113 52.92 39.79 43.38
C PRO A 113 51.79 38.80 43.13
N GLU A 114 50.77 38.89 44.00
CA GLU A 114 49.57 38.07 43.94
C GLU A 114 48.95 38.16 42.54
N GLU A 115 48.89 37.03 41.83
CA GLU A 115 48.19 37.00 40.55
C GLU A 115 46.68 36.92 40.81
N LEU A 116 46.02 38.09 40.76
CA LEU A 116 44.58 38.18 40.84
C LEU A 116 43.94 37.78 39.50
N VAL A 117 43.12 36.73 39.52
CA VAL A 117 42.25 36.39 38.39
C VAL A 117 40.94 37.15 38.54
N ASN A 118 40.74 38.18 37.72
CA ASN A 118 39.53 39.01 37.70
C ASN A 118 38.72 38.77 36.43
N LEU A 119 37.57 38.13 36.57
CA LEU A 119 36.62 37.78 35.51
C LEU A 119 35.33 38.61 35.59
N THR A 120 35.27 39.62 36.47
CA THR A 120 34.10 40.51 36.60
C THR A 120 33.79 41.18 35.26
N GLY A 121 32.53 41.11 34.84
CA GLY A 121 32.09 41.68 33.56
C GLY A 121 32.46 40.89 32.29
N THR A 122 33.22 39.79 32.42
CA THR A 122 33.58 38.92 31.28
C THR A 122 32.51 37.83 31.06
N PRO A 123 32.49 37.13 29.90
CA PRO A 123 31.62 35.96 29.71
C PRO A 123 32.08 34.71 30.47
N PHE A 124 33.22 34.77 31.15
CA PHE A 124 33.85 33.65 31.85
C PHE A 124 33.52 33.67 33.34
N ARG A 125 33.41 32.50 33.96
CA ARG A 125 33.22 32.31 35.40
C ARG A 125 34.06 31.16 35.91
N ILE A 126 34.51 31.20 37.16
CA ILE A 126 35.23 30.06 37.74
C ILE A 126 34.25 28.89 37.89
N SER A 127 34.65 27.70 37.43
CA SER A 127 33.84 26.49 37.63
C SER A 127 33.73 26.12 39.12
N GLY A 128 32.74 25.30 39.49
CA GLY A 128 32.77 24.67 40.81
C GLY A 128 33.77 23.50 40.81
N ASN A 129 34.30 23.16 41.98
CA ASN A 129 35.17 22.00 42.25
C ASN A 129 36.68 22.20 42.03
N HIS A 130 37.21 23.38 42.29
CA HIS A 130 38.66 23.54 42.45
C HIS A 130 39.09 23.28 43.89
N MET A 131 40.36 22.98 44.05
CA MET A 131 41.00 22.91 45.36
C MET A 131 42.13 23.91 45.44
N LEU A 132 42.16 24.63 46.56
CA LEU A 132 43.35 25.35 46.99
C LEU A 132 44.30 24.32 47.58
N VAL A 133 45.53 24.29 47.08
CA VAL A 133 46.55 23.33 47.47
C VAL A 133 47.83 24.07 47.80
N ALA A 134 48.47 23.69 48.89
CA ALA A 134 49.75 24.21 49.31
C ALA A 134 50.72 23.08 49.66
N PHE A 135 51.99 23.22 49.26
CA PHE A 135 53.07 22.31 49.63
C PHE A 135 54.18 23.08 50.34
N GLY A 136 54.82 22.43 51.31
CA GLY A 136 55.85 23.01 52.17
C GLY A 136 55.45 23.08 53.65
N CYS A 137 56.38 23.57 54.46
CA CYS A 137 56.26 23.65 55.91
C CYS A 137 55.82 25.04 56.37
N ASN A 138 55.03 25.07 57.44
CA ASN A 138 54.59 26.27 58.15
C ASN A 138 53.93 27.29 57.21
N ASN A 139 53.10 26.78 56.30
CA ASN A 139 52.33 27.57 55.35
C ASN A 139 51.02 27.99 56.00
N LYS A 140 50.65 29.25 55.84
CA LYS A 140 49.29 29.74 56.01
C LYS A 140 48.83 30.27 54.66
N VAL A 141 47.85 29.61 54.05
CA VAL A 141 47.38 29.96 52.71
C VAL A 141 45.91 30.33 52.76
N THR A 142 45.56 31.45 52.16
CA THR A 142 44.19 31.96 52.11
C THR A 142 43.82 32.34 50.68
N LEU A 143 42.56 32.10 50.33
CA LEU A 143 41.95 32.71 49.17
C LEU A 143 41.61 34.16 49.48
N THR A 144 41.88 35.05 48.54
CA THR A 144 41.54 36.47 48.61
C THR A 144 40.39 36.76 47.64
N HIS A 145 39.65 37.85 47.90
CA HIS A 145 38.58 38.33 47.03
C HIS A 145 37.43 37.32 46.80
N VAL A 146 37.28 36.37 47.74
CA VAL A 146 36.17 35.41 47.82
C VAL A 146 35.26 35.80 49.00
N GLU A 147 34.20 36.56 48.70
CA GLU A 147 33.16 36.93 49.68
C GLU A 147 31.92 36.01 49.48
N PRO A 148 31.17 35.66 50.54
CA PRO A 148 31.33 36.05 51.95
C PRO A 148 32.22 35.11 52.78
N ARG A 149 32.81 34.07 52.17
CA ARG A 149 33.51 33.00 52.89
C ARG A 149 35.02 33.09 52.73
N ILE A 150 35.72 33.29 53.84
CA ILE A 150 37.17 33.12 53.88
C ILE A 150 37.49 31.63 53.86
N VAL A 151 38.29 31.22 52.88
CA VAL A 151 38.75 29.85 52.73
C VAL A 151 40.28 29.84 52.76
N GLY A 152 40.84 28.93 53.54
CA GLY A 152 42.28 28.79 53.66
C GLY A 152 42.66 27.48 54.35
N CYS A 153 43.93 27.14 54.28
CA CYS A 153 44.48 25.98 54.97
C CYS A 153 45.87 26.29 55.53
N ILE A 154 46.28 25.48 56.49
CA ILE A 154 47.58 25.57 57.16
C ILE A 154 48.29 24.24 57.02
N SER A 155 49.60 24.26 56.74
CA SER A 155 50.44 23.06 56.82
C SER A 155 51.60 23.25 57.78
N THR A 156 51.89 22.24 58.61
CA THR A 156 52.96 22.24 59.61
C THR A 156 53.93 21.08 59.35
N CYS A 157 55.10 21.15 59.98
CA CYS A 157 56.12 20.10 59.92
C CYS A 157 56.46 19.48 61.27
N ASN A 158 55.73 19.85 62.31
CA ASN A 158 55.82 19.22 63.62
C ASN A 158 54.81 18.07 63.69
N PHE A 159 55.31 16.84 63.80
CA PHE A 159 54.51 15.63 63.75
C PHE A 159 54.22 15.16 65.18
N THR A 160 53.30 15.82 65.87
CA THR A 160 52.96 15.48 67.27
C THR A 160 51.46 15.19 67.39
N HIS A 161 51.12 13.93 67.72
CA HIS A 161 49.81 13.41 68.20
C HIS A 161 48.76 12.77 67.26
N ILE A 162 49.10 11.92 66.28
CA ILE A 162 48.06 11.11 65.59
C ILE A 162 48.24 9.58 65.72
N PHE A 163 49.38 9.06 66.22
CA PHE A 163 49.67 7.61 66.18
C PHE A 163 49.93 6.91 67.52
N GLU A 164 49.36 7.38 68.64
CA GLU A 164 49.45 6.58 69.88
C GLU A 164 48.44 5.41 69.93
N ASN A 165 47.43 5.35 69.04
CA ASN A 165 46.35 4.35 69.15
C ASN A 165 46.05 3.51 67.88
N PHE A 166 46.93 3.45 66.87
CA PHE A 166 46.72 2.60 65.68
C PHE A 166 47.81 1.53 65.51
N PRO A 167 47.45 0.27 65.15
CA PRO A 167 48.39 -0.84 65.00
C PRO A 167 49.35 -0.65 63.80
N PRO A 168 50.51 -1.36 63.78
CA PRO A 168 51.61 -1.06 62.87
C PRO A 168 51.39 -1.72 61.51
N PHE A 169 50.42 -1.26 60.72
CA PHE A 169 50.35 -1.63 59.30
C PHE A 169 49.78 -0.49 58.45
N THR A 170 50.52 -0.19 57.38
CA THR A 170 50.28 0.72 56.25
C THR A 170 50.74 2.18 56.40
N PRO A 171 51.51 2.72 55.44
CA PRO A 171 51.91 4.13 55.43
C PRO A 171 50.67 5.00 55.14
N LEU A 172 50.05 5.50 56.21
CA LEU A 172 49.00 6.53 56.17
C LEU A 172 49.59 7.92 55.83
N THR A 173 50.40 8.02 54.78
CA THR A 173 50.99 9.27 54.28
C THR A 173 50.51 9.62 52.87
N THR A 174 49.39 9.05 52.42
CA THR A 174 48.92 9.17 51.03
C THR A 174 48.02 10.38 50.75
N GLY A 175 47.77 11.25 51.73
CA GLY A 175 46.88 12.40 51.55
C GLY A 175 47.39 13.70 52.17
N CYS A 176 46.80 14.81 51.74
CA CYS A 176 47.28 16.16 52.02
C CYS A 176 46.46 16.88 53.09
N TYR A 177 46.69 16.52 54.35
CA TYR A 177 45.81 16.86 55.48
C TYR A 177 46.45 17.79 56.53
N GLY A 178 47.43 18.61 56.14
CA GLY A 178 48.06 19.59 57.02
C GLY A 178 49.47 19.25 57.48
N TYR A 179 50.01 18.07 57.17
CA TYR A 179 51.44 17.75 57.36
C TYR A 179 52.19 17.91 56.04
N LYS A 180 53.18 18.83 55.98
CA LYS A 180 53.97 19.21 54.79
C LYS A 180 53.19 19.68 53.56
N CYS A 181 51.87 19.58 53.57
CA CYS A 181 50.99 20.13 52.56
C CYS A 181 49.58 20.28 53.16
N CYS A 182 48.77 21.15 52.58
CA CYS A 182 47.36 21.27 52.93
C CYS A 182 46.52 21.47 51.67
N ASN A 183 45.29 20.98 51.70
CA ASN A 183 44.30 21.28 50.69
C ASN A 183 42.97 21.70 51.33
N VAL A 184 42.18 22.45 50.58
CA VAL A 184 40.80 22.81 50.95
C VAL A 184 40.00 23.05 49.67
N SER A 185 38.73 22.66 49.67
CA SER A 185 37.83 22.94 48.56
C SER A 185 37.54 24.44 48.48
N THR A 186 37.54 24.99 47.26
CA THR A 186 37.07 26.35 47.05
C THR A 186 35.55 26.43 47.24
N PRO A 187 34.98 27.60 47.58
CA PRO A 187 33.52 27.77 47.63
C PRO A 187 32.88 27.32 46.31
N THR A 188 31.70 26.70 46.40
CA THR A 188 30.94 26.23 45.23
C THR A 188 30.26 27.36 44.45
N GLU A 189 30.14 28.55 45.05
CA GLU A 189 29.59 29.74 44.39
C GLU A 189 30.63 30.36 43.45
N SER A 190 30.21 30.70 42.23
CA SER A 190 31.07 31.24 41.20
C SER A 190 31.56 32.65 41.58
N SER A 191 32.73 32.74 42.21
CA SER A 191 33.38 34.03 42.43
C SER A 191 33.91 34.57 41.09
N ASP A 192 33.67 35.86 40.84
CA ASP A 192 34.20 36.54 39.66
C ASP A 192 35.67 36.91 39.84
N LYS A 193 36.17 36.88 41.09
CA LYS A 193 37.55 37.18 41.44
C LYS A 193 38.10 36.06 42.32
N ILE A 194 39.37 35.73 42.12
CA ILE A 194 40.09 34.84 43.00
C ILE A 194 41.58 35.18 43.00
N GLY A 195 42.16 35.26 44.18
CA GLY A 195 43.60 35.32 44.37
C GLY A 195 44.03 34.32 45.44
N VAL A 196 45.32 34.01 45.46
CA VAL A 196 45.93 33.10 46.43
C VAL A 196 46.99 33.86 47.19
N LYS A 197 46.82 33.99 48.51
CA LYS A 197 47.83 34.57 49.38
C LYS A 197 48.51 33.47 50.17
N ILE A 198 49.83 33.52 50.23
CA ILE A 198 50.66 32.64 51.05
C ILE A 198 51.41 33.46 52.08
N GLU A 199 51.31 33.06 53.35
CA GLU A 199 51.96 33.67 54.50
C GLU A 199 52.75 32.59 55.26
N SER A 200 53.83 32.99 55.93
CA SER A 200 54.57 32.10 56.84
C SER A 200 53.98 32.23 58.25
N ILE A 201 53.69 31.09 58.90
CA ILE A 201 53.17 31.09 60.28
C ILE A 201 54.16 31.75 61.25
N ASP A 202 55.45 31.48 61.09
CA ASP A 202 56.50 31.93 62.02
C ASP A 202 57.08 33.30 61.65
N GLY A 203 56.54 33.99 60.63
CA GLY A 203 57.05 35.28 60.13
C GLY A 203 58.43 35.25 59.46
N ASN A 204 59.21 34.17 59.60
CA ASN A 204 60.55 34.05 59.01
C ASN A 204 60.52 33.39 57.62
N ILE A 205 60.79 34.20 56.58
CA ILE A 205 60.74 33.79 55.16
C ILE A 205 61.91 32.85 54.79
N THR A 206 63.02 32.90 55.52
CA THR A 206 64.29 32.25 55.13
C THR A 206 64.52 30.88 55.77
N SER A 207 63.92 30.59 56.92
CA SER A 207 64.23 29.40 57.74
C SER A 207 63.34 28.18 57.47
N GLY A 208 62.39 28.24 56.53
CA GLY A 208 61.31 27.24 56.38
C GLY A 208 61.23 26.47 55.07
N GLY A 209 62.24 26.57 54.20
CA GLY A 209 62.27 25.85 52.91
C GLY A 209 61.34 26.43 51.84
N CYS A 210 61.34 25.80 50.66
CA CYS A 210 60.49 26.20 49.53
C CYS A 210 59.01 25.91 49.83
N ARG A 211 58.16 26.90 49.56
CA ARG A 211 56.72 26.85 49.80
C ARG A 211 56.00 27.26 48.54
N VAL A 212 54.92 26.54 48.22
CA VAL A 212 54.11 26.82 47.02
C VAL A 212 52.64 26.71 47.35
N ALA A 213 51.82 27.55 46.70
CA ALA A 213 50.38 27.53 46.81
C ALA A 213 49.74 27.88 45.47
N PHE A 214 48.68 27.18 45.11
CA PHE A 214 47.93 27.41 43.87
C PHE A 214 46.56 26.76 43.92
N ILE A 215 45.70 27.14 42.97
CA ILE A 215 44.38 26.54 42.77
C ILE A 215 44.47 25.59 41.57
N THR A 216 43.77 24.46 41.66
CA THR A 216 43.69 23.48 40.57
C THR A 216 42.38 22.69 40.57
N ASP A 217 41.89 22.34 39.37
CA ASP A 217 40.79 21.40 39.14
C ASP A 217 41.27 19.94 39.01
N GLN A 218 42.58 19.69 39.08
CA GLN A 218 43.18 18.40 38.71
C GLN A 218 43.68 17.54 39.88
N PHE A 219 43.59 18.03 41.13
CA PHE A 219 44.24 17.38 42.28
C PHE A 219 43.69 15.98 42.59
N ASN A 220 42.40 15.70 42.36
CA ASN A 220 41.77 14.40 42.61
C ASN A 220 41.68 13.51 41.35
N GLN A 221 42.37 13.84 40.25
CA GLN A 221 42.24 13.07 39.01
C GLN A 221 42.98 11.71 39.11
N PRO A 222 42.31 10.58 38.79
CA PRO A 222 42.86 9.24 38.98
C PRO A 222 44.04 8.90 38.05
N SER A 223 44.20 9.64 36.95
CA SER A 223 45.26 9.43 35.95
C SER A 223 46.67 9.85 36.40
N ARG A 224 46.79 10.62 37.50
CA ARG A 224 48.07 10.96 38.15
C ARG A 224 47.85 11.07 39.66
N PRO A 225 48.13 10.03 40.45
CA PRO A 225 48.09 10.15 41.89
C PRO A 225 49.12 11.20 42.34
N TRP A 226 48.65 12.39 42.75
CA TRP A 226 49.48 13.48 43.31
C TRP A 226 50.21 13.06 44.60
N VAL A 227 49.86 11.87 45.09
CA VAL A 227 50.43 11.10 46.20
C VAL A 227 51.96 10.92 46.11
N ASN A 228 52.54 10.93 44.90
CA ASN A 228 54.00 10.77 44.71
C ASN A 228 54.79 12.07 44.54
N ILE A 229 54.14 13.25 44.49
CA ILE A 229 54.81 14.54 44.25
C ILE A 229 54.48 15.50 45.39
N THR A 230 55.30 15.45 46.45
CA THR A 230 55.22 16.37 47.60
C THR A 230 56.29 17.45 47.60
N ASP A 231 57.22 17.43 46.64
CA ASP A 231 58.31 18.41 46.57
C ASP A 231 57.80 19.77 46.04
N PRO A 232 57.80 20.84 46.87
CA PRO A 232 57.39 22.17 46.46
C PRO A 232 58.24 22.75 45.31
N LYS A 233 59.50 22.33 45.14
CA LYS A 233 60.37 22.82 44.06
C LYS A 233 59.86 22.44 42.67
N TRP A 234 59.30 21.24 42.52
CA TRP A 234 58.74 20.77 41.26
C TRP A 234 57.63 21.69 40.75
N PHE A 235 56.73 22.11 41.64
CA PHE A 235 55.64 23.02 41.29
C PHE A 235 56.15 24.43 40.98
N HIS A 236 57.19 24.89 41.70
CA HIS A 236 57.84 26.17 41.42
C HIS A 236 58.52 26.18 40.04
N GLU A 237 59.22 25.11 39.67
CA GLU A 237 59.84 24.93 38.35
C GLU A 237 58.81 24.84 37.23
N LYS A 238 57.66 24.19 37.49
CA LYS A 238 56.51 24.15 36.57
C LYS A 238 55.91 25.54 36.32
N LYS A 239 56.04 26.48 37.26
CA LYS A 239 55.57 27.89 37.22
C LYS A 239 54.06 28.12 37.14
N TYR A 240 53.28 27.16 36.65
CA TYR A 240 51.83 27.31 36.47
C TYR A 240 51.02 26.11 36.99
N SER A 241 49.81 26.41 37.45
CA SER A 241 48.71 25.48 37.64
C SER A 241 47.63 25.74 36.58
N THR A 242 46.58 24.92 36.57
CA THR A 242 45.45 25.11 35.66
C THR A 242 44.16 25.20 36.42
N ILE A 243 43.25 26.05 35.95
CA ILE A 243 41.89 26.13 36.46
C ILE A 243 40.89 26.05 35.31
N GLN A 244 39.76 25.39 35.57
CA GLN A 244 38.63 25.35 34.65
C GLN A 244 37.68 26.54 34.88
N LEU A 245 37.37 27.24 33.80
CA LEU A 245 36.35 28.28 33.71
C LEU A 245 35.13 27.75 32.98
N LYS A 246 33.96 28.26 33.32
CA LYS A 246 32.71 28.15 32.57
C LYS A 246 32.57 29.35 31.64
N TRP A 247 32.07 29.15 30.43
CA TRP A 247 31.80 30.22 29.48
C TRP A 247 30.38 30.14 28.90
N LYS A 248 29.87 31.29 28.43
CA LYS A 248 28.55 31.44 27.81
C LYS A 248 28.56 32.55 26.77
N VAL A 249 27.86 32.37 25.66
CA VAL A 249 27.79 33.40 24.61
C VAL A 249 26.91 34.55 25.08
N LEU A 250 27.45 35.76 25.19
CA LEU A 250 26.67 36.95 25.47
C LEU A 250 26.11 37.47 24.15
N THR A 251 24.80 37.66 24.06
CA THR A 251 24.15 38.18 22.86
C THR A 251 23.08 39.20 23.22
N MET A 252 23.00 40.29 22.45
CA MET A 252 21.85 41.20 22.50
C MET A 252 20.82 40.88 21.40
N ASN A 253 21.18 39.97 20.48
CA ASN A 253 20.44 39.69 19.27
C ASN A 253 19.91 38.25 19.26
N MET A 254 18.59 38.09 19.40
CA MET A 254 17.94 36.77 19.30
C MET A 254 17.90 36.23 17.86
N SER A 255 18.28 37.00 16.83
CA SER A 255 18.37 36.49 15.46
C SER A 255 19.50 35.45 15.32
N PHE A 256 20.57 35.58 16.11
CA PHE A 256 21.66 34.61 16.12
C PHE A 256 21.17 33.24 16.63
N GLU A 257 20.40 33.22 17.72
CA GLU A 257 19.77 31.99 18.23
C GLU A 257 18.85 31.35 17.19
N LYS A 258 18.03 32.15 16.49
CA LYS A 258 17.16 31.65 15.41
C LYS A 258 17.94 31.10 14.21
N SER A 259 19.11 31.65 13.92
CA SER A 259 19.95 31.22 12.78
C SER A 259 20.60 29.85 12.98
N LEU A 260 20.75 29.40 14.23
CA LEU A 260 21.38 28.10 14.55
C LEU A 260 20.49 26.90 14.22
N GLN A 261 19.24 27.11 13.79
CA GLN A 261 18.25 26.07 13.48
C GLN A 261 17.98 25.06 14.62
N CYS A 262 18.46 25.34 15.84
CA CYS A 262 18.17 24.55 17.05
C CYS A 262 16.74 24.76 17.59
N LEU A 263 15.91 25.53 16.89
CA LEU A 263 14.52 25.84 17.24
C LEU A 263 13.59 25.35 16.12
N THR A 264 13.02 24.17 16.27
CA THR A 264 11.85 23.76 15.48
C THR A 264 10.76 23.24 16.40
N ASP A 265 9.60 23.89 16.28
CA ASP A 265 8.24 23.56 16.73
C ASP A 265 8.08 22.71 18.03
N PRO A 266 7.40 23.21 19.08
CA PRO A 266 7.03 22.43 20.26
C PRO A 266 6.31 21.09 19.98
N LEU A 267 5.81 20.89 18.76
CA LEU A 267 5.11 19.68 18.32
C LEU A 267 6.00 18.51 17.89
N TYR A 268 7.33 18.68 17.81
CA TYR A 268 8.26 17.60 17.43
C TYR A 268 9.01 17.00 18.63
N ASP A 269 9.11 15.66 18.65
CA ASP A 269 9.80 14.82 19.62
C ASP A 269 11.22 15.35 19.95
N VAL A 270 11.51 15.49 21.25
CA VAL A 270 12.79 16.02 21.79
C VAL A 270 13.98 15.18 21.30
N HIS A 271 13.77 13.90 21.02
CA HIS A 271 14.82 12.95 20.62
C HIS A 271 15.28 13.08 19.15
N SER A 272 14.54 13.80 18.30
CA SER A 272 14.92 14.00 16.89
C SER A 272 15.60 15.35 16.62
N ARG A 273 15.76 16.20 17.64
CA ARG A 273 16.33 17.55 17.49
C ARG A 273 17.85 17.46 17.50
N PRO A 274 18.60 18.06 16.55
CA PRO A 274 20.08 17.98 16.54
C PRO A 274 20.79 18.75 17.65
N CYS A 275 20.19 19.86 18.09
CA CYS A 275 20.73 20.74 19.12
C CYS A 275 19.61 21.43 19.89
N TYR A 276 19.94 21.86 21.10
CA TYR A 276 19.05 22.62 21.96
C TYR A 276 19.82 23.76 22.62
N CYS A 277 19.19 24.94 22.61
CA CYS A 277 19.71 26.15 23.21
C CYS A 277 18.82 26.63 24.36
N SER A 278 19.45 27.11 25.43
CA SER A 278 18.81 27.74 26.59
C SER A 278 19.39 29.13 26.79
N GLY A 279 18.52 30.15 26.71
CA GLY A 279 18.81 31.52 27.10
C GLY A 279 18.02 31.93 28.33
N VAL A 280 18.65 32.65 29.28
CA VAL A 280 17.95 33.22 30.44
C VAL A 280 18.07 34.73 30.39
N ILE A 281 16.95 35.42 30.60
CA ILE A 281 16.88 36.85 30.88
C ILE A 281 17.24 37.02 32.36
N SER A 282 18.46 37.46 32.66
CA SER A 282 18.78 37.81 34.05
C SER A 282 18.25 39.21 34.36
N ILE A 283 17.29 39.31 35.28
CA ILE A 283 16.84 40.57 35.86
C ILE A 283 17.46 40.68 37.26
N ARG A 284 18.50 41.52 37.43
CA ARG A 284 18.91 42.07 38.73
C ARG A 284 19.49 43.49 38.55
N PRO A 285 19.37 44.35 39.56
CA PRO A 285 18.41 45.45 39.67
C PRO A 285 18.74 46.71 38.83
N PHE A 286 19.71 46.66 37.91
CA PHE A 286 20.05 47.78 37.02
C PHE A 286 19.60 47.47 35.58
N LYS A 287 19.06 48.48 34.90
CA LYS A 287 18.24 48.45 33.68
C LYS A 287 18.93 47.96 32.38
N GLU A 288 19.76 46.92 32.40
CA GLU A 288 20.34 46.36 31.17
C GLU A 288 20.09 44.85 31.04
N LYS A 289 19.30 44.48 30.02
CA LYS A 289 18.97 43.09 29.67
C LYS A 289 20.15 42.45 28.94
N ILE A 290 21.01 41.71 29.64
CA ILE A 290 22.02 40.87 28.97
C ILE A 290 21.42 39.49 28.76
N ASN A 291 21.09 39.14 27.52
CA ASN A 291 20.76 37.77 27.17
C ASN A 291 22.07 36.98 27.04
N TYR A 292 22.09 35.77 27.59
CA TYR A 292 23.17 34.84 27.33
C TYR A 292 22.59 33.57 26.73
N LEU A 293 23.33 32.99 25.80
CA LEU A 293 22.95 31.80 25.06
C LEU A 293 23.89 30.65 25.44
N ARG A 294 23.30 29.49 25.72
CA ARG A 294 24.01 28.23 25.89
C ARG A 294 23.38 27.21 24.97
N CYS A 295 24.17 26.57 24.13
CA CYS A 295 23.71 25.53 23.22
C CYS A 295 24.54 24.27 23.39
N ALA A 296 23.89 23.11 23.27
CA ALA A 296 24.52 21.79 23.24
C ALA A 296 23.94 20.99 22.07
N CYS A 297 24.75 20.11 21.47
CA CYS A 297 24.19 19.04 20.65
C CYS A 297 23.43 18.08 21.56
N THR A 298 22.28 17.60 21.11
CA THR A 298 21.48 16.62 21.86
C THR A 298 22.19 15.27 21.87
N TYR A 299 21.70 14.35 22.69
CA TYR A 299 22.21 12.98 22.69
C TYR A 299 22.08 12.32 21.31
N GLY A 300 23.13 11.62 20.87
CA GLY A 300 23.21 11.03 19.52
C GLY A 300 23.74 11.99 18.44
N PHE A 301 23.99 13.26 18.77
CA PHE A 301 24.59 14.22 17.87
C PHE A 301 25.94 14.72 18.38
N GLU A 302 26.88 14.96 17.47
CA GLU A 302 28.22 15.50 17.77
C GLU A 302 28.57 16.70 16.88
N GLY A 303 29.46 17.56 17.35
CA GLY A 303 29.92 18.73 16.60
C GLY A 303 29.78 20.03 17.37
N ASN A 304 29.52 21.13 16.66
CA ASN A 304 29.47 22.47 17.24
C ASN A 304 28.06 23.07 17.21
N PRO A 305 27.36 23.18 18.34
CA PRO A 305 26.00 23.71 18.39
C PRO A 305 25.90 25.23 18.14
N TYR A 306 27.03 25.93 18.05
CA TYR A 306 27.07 27.38 17.76
C TYR A 306 27.36 27.69 16.29
N GLU A 307 27.42 26.66 15.43
CA GLU A 307 27.53 26.78 13.98
C GLU A 307 26.23 26.33 13.30
N VAL A 308 25.90 26.92 12.15
CA VAL A 308 24.72 26.53 11.36
C VAL A 308 24.90 25.08 10.91
N ASP A 309 23.92 24.22 11.20
CA ASP A 309 23.99 22.76 11.00
C ASP A 309 25.22 22.10 11.63
N GLY A 310 25.76 22.67 12.71
CA GLY A 310 27.02 22.24 13.29
C GLY A 310 26.93 20.95 14.13
N CYS A 311 25.73 20.54 14.57
CA CYS A 311 25.49 19.24 15.20
C CYS A 311 25.12 18.21 14.14
N LYS A 312 25.94 17.17 14.01
CA LYS A 312 25.80 16.07 13.05
C LYS A 312 25.40 14.79 13.78
N ASP A 313 24.53 14.04 13.13
CA ASP A 313 24.08 12.73 13.61
C ASP A 313 25.27 11.77 13.74
N VAL A 314 25.44 11.16 14.91
CA VAL A 314 26.48 10.16 15.17
C VAL A 314 26.00 8.85 14.59
N ASN A 315 26.78 8.24 13.72
CA ASN A 315 26.42 6.92 13.19
C ASN A 315 26.84 5.81 14.16
N GLU A 316 25.98 5.44 15.12
CA GLU A 316 26.32 4.43 16.13
C GLU A 316 26.55 3.05 15.52
N CYS A 317 25.96 2.76 14.36
CA CYS A 317 26.19 1.51 13.64
C CYS A 317 27.62 1.37 13.07
N THR A 318 28.37 2.47 12.97
CA THR A 318 29.77 2.46 12.50
C THR A 318 30.80 2.48 13.63
N LEU A 319 30.38 2.74 14.87
CA LEU A 319 31.25 2.77 16.05
C LEU A 319 31.73 1.35 16.38
N ARG A 320 32.86 0.96 15.80
CA ARG A 320 33.53 -0.31 16.06
C ARG A 320 34.40 -0.20 17.31
N GLU A 321 33.88 -0.59 18.46
CA GLU A 321 34.73 -1.06 19.55
C GLU A 321 34.72 -2.60 19.58
N ALA A 322 35.89 -3.19 19.29
CA ALA A 322 36.21 -4.59 19.55
C ALA A 322 35.30 -5.67 18.92
N GLY A 323 35.10 -5.64 17.59
CA GLY A 323 34.86 -6.88 16.83
C GLY A 323 33.46 -7.50 16.87
N SER A 324 32.44 -6.82 17.41
CA SER A 324 31.02 -7.17 17.23
C SER A 324 30.13 -5.93 17.38
N PRO A 325 28.98 -5.81 16.69
CA PRO A 325 28.05 -4.72 16.93
C PRO A 325 27.39 -4.92 18.30
N LYS A 326 27.96 -4.29 19.33
CA LYS A 326 27.48 -4.30 20.72
C LYS A 326 26.03 -3.80 20.88
N TYR A 327 25.53 -3.10 19.87
CA TYR A 327 24.26 -2.39 19.89
C TYR A 327 23.05 -3.26 19.59
N CYS A 328 23.20 -4.35 18.82
CA CYS A 328 22.12 -5.30 18.53
C CYS A 328 22.47 -6.68 19.12
N PRO A 329 21.91 -7.02 20.30
CA PRO A 329 22.30 -8.20 21.05
C PRO A 329 21.82 -9.51 20.42
N THR A 330 20.82 -9.47 19.52
CA THR A 330 20.17 -10.67 18.98
C THR A 330 20.78 -11.10 17.63
N ARG A 331 21.02 -12.41 17.47
CA ARG A 331 21.55 -13.00 16.24
C ARG A 331 20.54 -12.85 15.09
N GLY A 332 20.91 -12.13 14.02
CA GLY A 332 20.05 -11.88 12.84
C GLY A 332 19.50 -10.44 12.73
N GLU A 333 19.77 -9.59 13.72
CA GLU A 333 19.48 -8.16 13.65
C GLU A 333 20.56 -7.40 12.88
N THR A 334 20.14 -6.38 12.13
CA THR A 334 21.02 -5.40 11.48
C THR A 334 20.80 -4.05 12.15
N CYS A 335 21.89 -3.36 12.48
CA CYS A 335 21.84 -2.00 12.99
C CYS A 335 21.43 -1.04 11.87
N LEU A 336 20.39 -0.24 12.12
CA LEU A 336 19.99 0.87 11.26
C LEU A 336 20.18 2.18 12.02
N ASN A 337 20.99 3.06 11.45
CA ASN A 337 21.19 4.41 11.96
C ASN A 337 19.93 5.25 11.77
N VAL A 338 19.50 5.97 12.80
CA VAL A 338 18.36 6.90 12.75
C VAL A 338 18.78 8.23 13.39
N PRO A 339 18.15 9.37 13.07
CA PRO A 339 18.54 10.63 13.67
C PRO A 339 18.52 10.58 15.21
N GLY A 340 19.69 10.83 15.83
CA GLY A 340 19.90 10.85 17.27
C GLY A 340 20.03 9.48 17.96
N SER A 341 19.97 8.37 17.21
CA SER A 341 20.02 7.01 17.79
C SER A 341 20.25 5.92 16.74
N TYR A 342 20.15 4.67 17.16
CA TYR A 342 20.10 3.52 16.27
C TYR A 342 18.90 2.64 16.61
N ARG A 343 18.42 1.87 15.63
CA ARG A 343 17.45 0.80 15.87
C ARG A 343 17.98 -0.53 15.33
N CYS A 344 17.71 -1.58 16.06
CA CYS A 344 18.00 -2.94 15.61
C CYS A 344 16.78 -3.47 14.89
N VAL A 345 16.94 -3.73 13.59
CA VAL A 345 15.89 -4.34 12.79
C VAL A 345 16.26 -5.78 12.50
N ILE A 346 15.33 -6.70 12.74
CA ILE A 346 15.46 -8.05 12.22
C ILE A 346 15.45 -7.90 10.71
N LYS A 347 16.46 -8.48 10.04
CA LYS A 347 16.45 -8.55 8.59
C LYS A 347 15.29 -9.48 8.22
N GLU A 348 14.13 -8.90 7.89
CA GLU A 348 13.05 -9.67 7.26
C GLU A 348 13.67 -10.34 6.04
N ASP A 349 13.58 -11.67 6.01
CA ASP A 349 14.00 -12.42 4.85
C ASP A 349 13.06 -12.04 3.70
N LYS A 350 13.47 -11.02 2.92
CA LYS A 350 12.74 -10.57 1.72
C LYS A 350 12.63 -11.67 0.67
N SER A 351 13.17 -12.86 0.93
CA SER A 351 12.77 -14.08 0.24
C SER A 351 11.24 -14.18 0.15
N TYR A 352 10.46 -13.81 1.17
CA TYR A 352 8.99 -13.82 1.09
C TYR A 352 8.44 -12.86 0.01
N GLN A 353 9.04 -11.68 -0.19
CA GLN A 353 8.63 -10.75 -1.25
C GLN A 353 9.03 -11.28 -2.63
N ILE A 354 10.16 -11.99 -2.73
CA ILE A 354 10.55 -12.71 -3.95
C ILE A 354 9.60 -13.89 -4.19
N TYR A 355 9.20 -14.64 -3.16
CA TYR A 355 8.24 -15.73 -3.25
C TYR A 355 6.83 -15.22 -3.61
N ILE A 356 6.41 -14.05 -3.11
CA ILE A 356 5.17 -13.39 -3.54
C ILE A 356 5.29 -12.93 -4.99
N GLY A 357 6.41 -12.32 -5.40
CA GLY A 357 6.64 -11.91 -6.78
C GLY A 357 6.62 -13.09 -7.76
N VAL A 358 7.29 -14.20 -7.42
CA VAL A 358 7.28 -15.45 -8.20
C VAL A 358 5.91 -16.12 -8.15
N GLY A 359 5.22 -16.07 -7.00
CA GLY A 359 3.87 -16.62 -6.83
C GLY A 359 2.82 -15.89 -7.65
N VAL A 360 2.84 -14.56 -7.66
CA VAL A 360 1.95 -13.73 -8.46
C VAL A 360 2.28 -13.88 -9.95
N GLY A 361 3.57 -13.88 -10.32
CA GLY A 361 4.00 -14.09 -11.70
C GLY A 361 3.61 -15.46 -12.27
N SER A 362 3.80 -16.53 -11.48
CA SER A 362 3.39 -17.89 -11.85
C SER A 362 1.86 -18.05 -11.87
N GLY A 363 1.14 -17.40 -10.95
CA GLY A 363 -0.32 -17.36 -10.93
C GLY A 363 -0.90 -16.72 -12.20
N VAL A 364 -0.38 -15.57 -12.63
CA VAL A 364 -0.84 -14.88 -13.86
C VAL A 364 -0.55 -15.72 -15.10
N LEU A 365 0.61 -16.39 -15.17
CA LEU A 365 0.95 -17.28 -16.28
C LEU A 365 0.05 -18.52 -16.32
N LEU A 366 -0.27 -19.12 -15.17
CA LEU A 366 -1.17 -20.26 -15.07
C LEU A 366 -2.61 -19.89 -15.45
N ILE A 367 -3.11 -18.73 -15.01
CA ILE A 367 -4.43 -18.23 -15.40
C ILE A 367 -4.47 -17.93 -16.91
N GLY A 368 -3.41 -17.33 -17.45
CA GLY A 368 -3.27 -17.09 -18.89
C GLY A 368 -3.25 -18.38 -19.71
N ALA A 369 -2.51 -19.39 -19.25
CA ALA A 369 -2.45 -20.71 -19.87
C ALA A 369 -3.79 -21.45 -19.76
N ALA A 370 -4.45 -21.42 -18.61
CA ALA A 370 -5.78 -22.01 -18.40
C ALA A 370 -6.84 -21.34 -19.27
N PHE A 371 -6.81 -20.01 -19.42
CA PHE A 371 -7.71 -19.29 -20.32
C PHE A 371 -7.45 -19.64 -21.80
N TRP A 372 -6.19 -19.78 -22.20
CA TRP A 372 -5.82 -20.26 -23.53
C TRP A 372 -6.29 -21.70 -23.77
N LEU A 373 -6.08 -22.59 -22.80
CA LEU A 373 -6.55 -23.97 -22.85
C LEU A 373 -8.08 -24.04 -22.92
N TYR A 374 -8.79 -23.25 -22.11
CA TYR A 374 -10.24 -23.10 -22.17
C TYR A 374 -10.70 -22.63 -23.55
N LYS A 375 -10.05 -21.62 -24.14
CA LYS A 375 -10.33 -21.17 -25.51
C LYS A 375 -10.11 -22.28 -26.54
N LEU A 376 -9.04 -23.07 -26.40
CA LEU A 376 -8.74 -24.20 -27.27
C LEU A 376 -9.79 -25.31 -27.12
N ILE A 377 -10.14 -25.68 -25.89
CA ILE A 377 -11.18 -26.67 -25.57
C ILE A 377 -12.54 -26.22 -26.13
N LYS A 378 -12.96 -24.98 -25.88
CA LYS A 378 -14.20 -24.41 -26.40
C LYS A 378 -14.24 -24.40 -27.93
N LYS A 379 -13.11 -24.05 -28.57
CA LYS A 379 -12.96 -24.11 -30.03
C LYS A 379 -13.05 -25.55 -30.55
N HIS A 380 -12.46 -26.50 -29.84
CA HIS A 380 -12.55 -27.92 -30.18
C HIS A 380 -13.99 -28.45 -30.03
N ILE A 381 -14.68 -28.15 -28.93
CA ILE A 381 -16.07 -28.56 -28.70
C ILE A 381 -16.99 -28.01 -29.80
N LYS A 382 -16.90 -26.72 -30.14
CA LYS A 382 -17.71 -26.11 -31.20
C LYS A 382 -17.45 -26.75 -32.57
N ARG A 383 -16.20 -27.08 -32.88
CA ARG A 383 -15.84 -27.80 -34.12
C ARG A 383 -16.41 -29.22 -34.12
N ASN A 384 -16.31 -29.92 -33.01
CA ASN A 384 -16.80 -31.29 -32.87
C ASN A 384 -18.34 -31.36 -32.93
N LEU A 385 -19.04 -30.36 -32.39
CA LEU A 385 -20.51 -30.25 -32.49
C LEU A 385 -20.96 -30.03 -33.93
N ARG A 386 -20.31 -29.12 -34.67
CA ARG A 386 -20.58 -28.90 -36.10
C ARG A 386 -20.32 -30.15 -36.93
N GLU A 387 -19.24 -30.88 -36.64
CA GLU A 387 -18.93 -32.14 -37.32
C GLU A 387 -19.99 -33.22 -37.02
N LYS A 388 -20.47 -33.33 -35.77
CA LYS A 388 -21.58 -34.22 -35.42
C LYS A 388 -22.88 -33.85 -36.14
N CYS A 389 -23.23 -32.56 -36.22
CA CYS A 389 -24.40 -32.08 -36.97
C CYS A 389 -24.27 -32.39 -38.46
N PHE A 390 -23.09 -32.16 -39.05
CA PHE A 390 -22.81 -32.50 -40.45
C PHE A 390 -22.99 -34.00 -40.72
N ARG A 391 -22.50 -34.88 -39.83
CA ARG A 391 -22.70 -36.34 -39.96
C ARG A 391 -24.18 -36.74 -39.82
N ARG A 392 -24.89 -36.19 -38.84
CA ARG A 392 -26.30 -36.53 -38.53
C ARG A 392 -27.27 -36.02 -39.60
N ASN A 393 -27.03 -34.83 -40.16
CA ASN A 393 -27.85 -34.23 -41.22
C ASN A 393 -27.54 -34.78 -42.63
N GLY A 394 -26.96 -36.00 -42.73
CA GLY A 394 -26.70 -36.66 -44.00
C GLY A 394 -25.49 -36.14 -44.78
N GLY A 395 -24.62 -35.33 -44.18
CA GLY A 395 -23.42 -34.78 -44.83
C GLY A 395 -22.43 -35.83 -45.33
N MET A 396 -22.28 -36.96 -44.60
CA MET A 396 -21.47 -38.09 -45.05
C MET A 396 -22.07 -38.79 -46.29
N LEU A 397 -23.40 -38.95 -46.32
CA LEU A 397 -24.14 -39.52 -47.45
C LEU A 397 -23.99 -38.65 -48.70
N LEU A 398 -24.16 -37.34 -48.54
CA LEU A 398 -23.97 -36.36 -49.62
C LEU A 398 -22.52 -36.38 -50.13
N GLN A 399 -21.53 -36.38 -49.23
CA GLN A 399 -20.11 -36.40 -49.62
C GLN A 399 -19.72 -37.70 -50.33
N GLN A 400 -20.24 -38.85 -49.89
CA GLN A 400 -20.00 -40.14 -50.55
C GLN A 400 -20.60 -40.19 -51.97
N GLN A 401 -21.79 -39.62 -52.17
CA GLN A 401 -22.44 -39.53 -53.49
C GLN A 401 -21.79 -38.51 -54.42
N LEU A 402 -21.16 -37.46 -53.88
CA LEU A 402 -20.38 -36.47 -54.65
C LEU A 402 -18.99 -37.00 -55.04
N SER A 403 -18.38 -37.86 -54.20
CA SER A 403 -17.03 -38.42 -54.43
C SER A 403 -16.98 -39.49 -55.52
N SER A 404 -18.12 -40.09 -55.87
CA SER A 404 -18.21 -41.18 -56.86
C SER A 404 -18.31 -40.70 -58.31
N ARG A 405 -18.36 -39.39 -58.55
CA ARG A 405 -18.45 -38.79 -59.89
C ARG A 405 -17.30 -37.81 -60.12
N GLU A 406 -16.23 -38.29 -60.75
CA GLU A 406 -15.25 -37.41 -61.40
C GLU A 406 -15.81 -36.96 -62.76
N ASP A 407 -16.30 -35.72 -62.83
CA ASP A 407 -15.92 -34.80 -63.92
C ASP A 407 -16.46 -33.37 -63.73
N SER A 408 -15.53 -32.42 -63.90
CA SER A 408 -15.68 -30.97 -64.10
C SER A 408 -15.98 -30.04 -62.91
N VAL A 409 -15.32 -28.88 -62.97
CA VAL A 409 -15.07 -27.89 -61.91
C VAL A 409 -16.32 -27.09 -61.55
N GLU A 410 -16.88 -27.33 -60.36
CA GLU A 410 -17.34 -26.33 -59.39
C GLU A 410 -17.47 -27.03 -58.02
N ASN A 411 -16.31 -27.37 -57.42
CA ASN A 411 -16.25 -27.88 -56.07
C ASN A 411 -16.66 -26.75 -55.11
N THR A 412 -17.93 -26.69 -54.71
CA THR A 412 -18.40 -26.59 -53.32
C THR A 412 -19.94 -26.63 -53.28
N MET A 413 -20.53 -27.83 -53.29
CA MET A 413 -21.97 -28.05 -53.06
C MET A 413 -22.37 -27.90 -51.57
N VAL A 414 -21.40 -27.75 -50.66
CA VAL A 414 -21.61 -27.70 -49.21
C VAL A 414 -21.02 -26.42 -48.62
N PHE A 415 -21.88 -25.55 -48.10
CA PHE A 415 -21.49 -24.30 -47.45
C PHE A 415 -21.50 -24.45 -45.93
N THR A 416 -20.59 -23.77 -45.25
CA THR A 416 -20.61 -23.68 -43.78
C THR A 416 -21.65 -22.68 -43.30
N SER A 417 -22.18 -22.87 -42.09
CA SER A 417 -23.12 -21.92 -41.47
C SER A 417 -22.52 -20.51 -41.40
N LYS A 418 -21.21 -20.40 -41.13
CA LYS A 418 -20.48 -19.13 -41.03
C LYS A 418 -20.43 -18.36 -42.36
N GLU A 419 -20.29 -19.07 -43.49
CA GLU A 419 -20.28 -18.44 -44.81
C GLU A 419 -21.65 -17.87 -45.16
N LEU A 420 -22.72 -18.60 -44.82
CA LEU A 420 -24.10 -18.16 -45.07
C LEU A 420 -24.52 -17.02 -44.15
N GLU A 421 -24.14 -17.06 -42.87
CA GLU A 421 -24.32 -15.94 -41.94
C GLU A 421 -23.63 -14.67 -42.46
N LYS A 422 -22.38 -14.79 -42.94
CA LYS A 422 -21.67 -13.64 -43.50
C LYS A 422 -22.33 -13.13 -44.79
N ALA A 423 -22.76 -14.04 -45.67
CA ALA A 423 -23.39 -13.68 -46.94
C ALA A 423 -24.73 -12.98 -46.75
N THR A 424 -25.49 -13.34 -45.71
CA THR A 424 -26.84 -12.82 -45.43
C THR A 424 -26.90 -11.76 -44.32
N GLU A 425 -25.74 -11.30 -43.82
CA GLU A 425 -25.65 -10.40 -42.65
C GLU A 425 -26.43 -10.93 -41.43
N GLY A 426 -26.20 -12.20 -41.09
CA GLY A 426 -26.85 -12.87 -39.97
C GLY A 426 -28.33 -13.14 -40.20
N PHE A 427 -28.75 -13.42 -41.44
CA PHE A 427 -30.16 -13.61 -41.82
C PHE A 427 -31.05 -12.39 -41.49
N SER A 428 -30.54 -11.19 -41.74
CA SER A 428 -31.25 -9.93 -41.49
C SER A 428 -32.61 -9.88 -42.18
N LEU A 429 -33.64 -9.39 -41.47
CA LEU A 429 -34.99 -9.20 -42.01
C LEU A 429 -35.01 -8.25 -43.22
N GLY A 430 -34.08 -7.29 -43.29
CA GLY A 430 -33.94 -6.36 -44.42
C GLY A 430 -33.47 -7.02 -45.72
N ARG A 431 -33.05 -8.29 -45.68
CA ARG A 431 -32.62 -9.07 -46.84
C ARG A 431 -33.62 -10.14 -47.25
N VAL A 432 -34.82 -10.18 -46.68
CA VAL A 432 -35.86 -11.17 -47.05
C VAL A 432 -36.39 -10.89 -48.45
N LEU A 433 -36.32 -11.89 -49.33
CA LEU A 433 -36.88 -11.87 -50.69
C LEU A 433 -38.30 -12.45 -50.72
N GLY A 434 -38.63 -13.36 -49.80
CA GLY A 434 -39.97 -13.96 -49.71
C GLY A 434 -40.10 -14.94 -48.56
N ARG A 435 -41.35 -15.18 -48.11
CA ARG A 435 -41.72 -16.16 -47.08
C ARG A 435 -42.80 -17.09 -47.63
N GLY A 436 -42.62 -18.41 -47.50
CA GLY A 436 -43.58 -19.41 -47.95
C GLY A 436 -43.65 -20.62 -47.01
N GLY A 437 -44.50 -21.61 -47.35
CA GLY A 437 -44.71 -22.80 -46.54
C GLY A 437 -43.50 -23.73 -46.38
N GLN A 438 -42.45 -23.53 -47.19
CA GLN A 438 -41.21 -24.32 -47.16
C GLN A 438 -40.01 -23.52 -46.63
N GLY A 439 -40.21 -22.32 -46.08
CA GLY A 439 -39.14 -21.52 -45.47
C GLY A 439 -39.09 -20.05 -45.90
N THR A 440 -38.03 -19.37 -45.45
CA THR A 440 -37.76 -17.95 -45.76
C THR A 440 -36.57 -17.85 -46.70
N VAL A 441 -36.69 -17.02 -47.74
CA VAL A 441 -35.62 -16.78 -48.72
C VAL A 441 -34.98 -15.43 -48.43
N PHE A 442 -33.66 -15.41 -48.32
CA PHE A 442 -32.84 -14.22 -48.06
C PHE A 442 -31.94 -13.91 -49.25
N LYS A 443 -31.64 -12.63 -49.47
CA LYS A 443 -30.62 -12.16 -50.40
C LYS A 443 -29.24 -12.25 -49.74
N GLY A 444 -28.36 -13.07 -50.30
CA GLY A 444 -26.97 -13.23 -49.87
C GLY A 444 -25.97 -12.69 -50.89
N MET A 445 -24.77 -12.34 -50.44
CA MET A 445 -23.61 -12.09 -51.30
C MET A 445 -22.45 -12.98 -50.84
N LEU A 446 -22.02 -13.91 -51.70
CA LEU A 446 -20.90 -14.80 -51.43
C LEU A 446 -19.56 -14.04 -51.45
N THR A 447 -18.50 -14.64 -50.93
CA THR A 447 -17.17 -14.02 -50.87
C THR A 447 -16.53 -13.78 -52.23
N ASP A 448 -16.98 -14.48 -53.25
CA ASP A 448 -16.58 -14.30 -54.66
C ASP A 448 -17.37 -13.18 -55.37
N GLY A 449 -18.30 -12.51 -54.67
CA GLY A 449 -19.12 -11.42 -55.20
C GLY A 449 -20.44 -11.87 -55.84
N ARG A 450 -20.73 -13.17 -55.93
CA ARG A 450 -22.01 -13.65 -56.48
C ARG A 450 -23.18 -13.33 -55.55
N ILE A 451 -24.27 -12.83 -56.12
CA ILE A 451 -25.53 -12.57 -55.40
C ILE A 451 -26.39 -13.84 -55.48
N VAL A 452 -26.84 -14.33 -54.33
CA VAL A 452 -27.52 -15.62 -54.21
C VAL A 452 -28.81 -15.49 -53.40
N ALA A 453 -29.77 -16.37 -53.67
CA ALA A 453 -30.95 -16.55 -52.85
C ALA A 453 -30.72 -17.69 -51.85
N VAL A 454 -30.71 -17.37 -50.56
CA VAL A 454 -30.47 -18.32 -49.47
C VAL A 454 -31.81 -18.69 -48.84
N LYS A 455 -32.34 -19.87 -49.17
CA LYS A 455 -33.58 -20.40 -48.57
C LYS A 455 -33.25 -21.11 -47.27
N LYS A 456 -33.66 -20.52 -46.16
CA LYS A 456 -33.68 -21.17 -44.84
C LYS A 456 -34.99 -21.97 -44.75
N SER A 457 -34.92 -23.27 -44.97
CA SER A 457 -36.06 -24.19 -44.97
C SER A 457 -36.63 -24.34 -43.57
N THR A 458 -37.94 -24.44 -43.41
CA THR A 458 -38.55 -24.76 -42.11
C THR A 458 -38.78 -26.25 -42.00
N VAL A 459 -38.11 -26.90 -41.03
CA VAL A 459 -38.28 -28.31 -40.62
C VAL A 459 -37.83 -29.34 -41.68
N LEU A 460 -36.80 -30.13 -41.35
CA LEU A 460 -36.51 -31.41 -42.01
C LEU A 460 -36.81 -32.55 -41.03
N ASP A 461 -37.57 -33.52 -41.48
CA ASP A 461 -37.83 -34.79 -40.79
C ASP A 461 -36.61 -35.72 -40.97
N GLU A 462 -36.24 -36.52 -39.96
CA GLU A 462 -35.11 -37.47 -40.09
C GLU A 462 -35.36 -38.47 -41.24
N ASP A 463 -36.62 -38.85 -41.46
CA ASP A 463 -37.06 -39.76 -42.53
C ASP A 463 -37.02 -39.12 -43.94
N ARG A 464 -36.90 -37.79 -44.03
CA ARG A 464 -36.88 -37.03 -45.30
C ARG A 464 -35.51 -36.44 -45.67
N VAL A 465 -34.48 -36.68 -44.88
CA VAL A 465 -33.09 -36.28 -45.21
C VAL A 465 -32.67 -36.89 -46.56
N GLY A 466 -33.10 -38.13 -46.83
CA GLY A 466 -32.88 -38.79 -48.13
C GLY A 466 -33.59 -38.10 -49.29
N GLU A 467 -34.85 -37.67 -49.11
CA GLU A 467 -35.61 -36.91 -50.12
C GLU A 467 -34.97 -35.55 -50.41
N PHE A 468 -34.52 -34.85 -49.37
CA PHE A 468 -33.83 -33.56 -49.48
C PHE A 468 -32.49 -33.68 -50.23
N ILE A 469 -31.69 -34.71 -49.93
CA ILE A 469 -30.45 -34.99 -50.66
C ILE A 469 -30.75 -35.35 -52.12
N ASN A 470 -31.80 -36.13 -52.38
CA ASN A 470 -32.20 -36.51 -53.73
C ASN A 470 -32.71 -35.30 -54.55
N GLU A 471 -33.50 -34.41 -53.93
CA GLU A 471 -33.93 -33.14 -54.52
C GLU A 471 -32.74 -32.24 -54.86
N LEU A 472 -31.80 -32.07 -53.92
CA LEU A 472 -30.54 -31.33 -54.14
C LEU A 472 -29.71 -31.92 -55.29
N LEU A 473 -29.60 -33.25 -55.34
CA LEU A 473 -28.88 -33.96 -56.39
C LEU A 473 -29.54 -33.76 -57.75
N ILE A 474 -30.86 -33.88 -57.86
CA ILE A 474 -31.59 -33.66 -59.12
C ILE A 474 -31.46 -32.20 -59.56
N LEU A 475 -31.72 -31.24 -58.67
CA LEU A 475 -31.65 -29.81 -59.01
C LEU A 475 -30.24 -29.32 -59.34
N SER A 476 -29.20 -29.91 -58.74
CA SER A 476 -27.81 -29.60 -59.09
C SER A 476 -27.43 -30.09 -60.50
N GLN A 477 -28.15 -31.08 -61.04
CA GLN A 477 -27.90 -31.67 -62.36
C GLN A 477 -28.71 -31.01 -63.48
N LEU A 478 -29.69 -30.16 -63.14
CA LEU A 478 -30.54 -29.48 -64.11
C LEU A 478 -29.95 -28.11 -64.47
N ASN A 479 -29.29 -28.01 -65.62
CA ASN A 479 -28.82 -26.74 -66.18
C ASN A 479 -29.67 -26.35 -67.39
N HIS A 480 -30.72 -25.55 -67.16
CA HIS A 480 -31.61 -25.08 -68.22
C HIS A 480 -32.05 -23.64 -67.95
N ARG A 481 -32.13 -22.81 -69.00
CA ARG A 481 -32.47 -21.38 -68.93
C ARG A 481 -33.77 -21.01 -68.20
N ASN A 482 -34.68 -21.98 -68.04
CA ASN A 482 -35.98 -21.80 -67.38
C ASN A 482 -36.12 -22.60 -66.07
N ILE A 483 -35.01 -23.09 -65.49
CA ILE A 483 -35.00 -23.84 -64.22
C ILE A 483 -33.96 -23.19 -63.29
N VAL A 484 -34.32 -22.99 -62.02
CA VAL A 484 -33.43 -22.35 -61.04
C VAL A 484 -32.26 -23.27 -60.72
N LYS A 485 -31.03 -22.76 -60.92
CA LYS A 485 -29.80 -23.49 -60.57
C LYS A 485 -29.58 -23.47 -59.06
N VAL A 486 -29.40 -24.66 -58.47
CA VAL A 486 -28.98 -24.81 -57.07
C VAL A 486 -27.47 -24.77 -57.00
N LEU A 487 -26.94 -23.94 -56.11
CA LEU A 487 -25.50 -23.74 -55.91
C LEU A 487 -24.94 -24.61 -54.78
N GLY A 488 -25.78 -24.99 -53.81
CA GLY A 488 -25.41 -25.90 -52.73
C GLY A 488 -26.31 -25.80 -51.49
N CYS A 489 -25.88 -26.42 -50.40
CA CYS A 489 -26.61 -26.48 -49.14
C CYS A 489 -25.70 -26.36 -47.90
N CYS A 490 -26.26 -26.01 -46.76
CA CYS A 490 -25.62 -26.06 -45.45
C CYS A 490 -26.38 -27.02 -44.52
N LEU A 491 -25.61 -27.90 -43.86
CA LEU A 491 -26.09 -28.97 -42.98
C LEU A 491 -25.60 -28.81 -41.52
N GLU A 492 -25.02 -27.65 -41.16
CA GLU A 492 -24.41 -27.41 -39.84
C GLU A 492 -25.38 -26.85 -38.77
N THR A 493 -26.69 -26.88 -38.99
CA THR A 493 -27.69 -26.23 -38.13
C THR A 493 -28.18 -27.10 -36.97
N GLU A 494 -28.40 -26.47 -35.81
CA GLU A 494 -28.72 -27.12 -34.53
C GLU A 494 -30.20 -27.57 -34.43
N VAL A 495 -30.42 -28.74 -33.82
CA VAL A 495 -31.73 -29.30 -33.46
C VAL A 495 -31.76 -29.45 -31.93
N LEU A 496 -32.78 -28.93 -31.25
CA LEU A 496 -32.91 -29.08 -29.78
C LEU A 496 -33.29 -30.53 -29.43
N THR A 497 -32.39 -31.24 -28.73
CA THR A 497 -32.64 -32.60 -28.22
C THR A 497 -33.69 -32.62 -27.11
N TRP A 498 -34.21 -33.79 -26.77
CA TRP A 498 -35.20 -33.95 -25.70
C TRP A 498 -34.69 -33.40 -24.35
N GLU A 499 -33.45 -33.72 -24.00
CA GLU A 499 -32.83 -33.31 -22.73
C GLU A 499 -32.70 -31.79 -22.64
N VAL A 500 -32.35 -31.13 -23.75
CA VAL A 500 -32.27 -29.68 -23.81
C VAL A 500 -33.65 -29.03 -23.64
N ARG A 501 -34.70 -29.60 -24.26
CA ARG A 501 -36.07 -29.10 -24.12
C ARG A 501 -36.59 -29.24 -22.69
N VAL A 502 -36.28 -30.35 -22.02
CA VAL A 502 -36.57 -30.57 -20.60
C VAL A 502 -35.81 -29.54 -19.75
N GLY A 503 -34.52 -29.32 -20.01
CA GLY A 503 -33.71 -28.32 -19.29
C GLY A 503 -34.29 -26.91 -19.40
N ILE A 504 -34.69 -26.51 -20.59
CA ILE A 504 -35.37 -25.22 -20.85
C ILE A 504 -36.65 -25.12 -20.03
N ALA A 505 -37.50 -26.16 -20.04
CA ALA A 505 -38.75 -26.16 -19.29
C ALA A 505 -38.50 -25.98 -17.78
N LYS A 506 -37.54 -26.74 -17.22
CA LYS A 506 -37.14 -26.60 -15.81
C LYS A 506 -36.68 -25.18 -15.48
N ASP A 507 -35.81 -24.61 -16.32
CA ASP A 507 -35.24 -23.28 -16.10
C ASP A 507 -36.31 -22.18 -16.14
N VAL A 508 -37.21 -22.25 -17.12
CA VAL A 508 -38.30 -21.27 -17.26
C VAL A 508 -39.30 -21.39 -16.12
N ALA A 509 -39.67 -22.62 -15.73
CA ALA A 509 -40.55 -22.84 -14.58
C ALA A 509 -39.95 -22.28 -13.29
N ARG A 510 -38.65 -22.49 -13.07
CA ARG A 510 -37.91 -21.94 -11.92
C ARG A 510 -37.90 -20.42 -11.93
N GLY A 511 -37.61 -19.81 -13.08
CA GLY A 511 -37.63 -18.35 -13.24
C GLY A 511 -39.01 -17.74 -12.95
N LEU A 512 -40.07 -18.33 -13.50
CA LEU A 512 -41.45 -17.91 -13.24
C LEU A 512 -41.85 -18.12 -11.77
N SER A 513 -41.46 -19.24 -11.16
CA SER A 513 -41.70 -19.49 -9.73
C SER A 513 -41.02 -18.44 -8.85
N TYR A 514 -39.80 -18.01 -9.19
CA TYR A 514 -39.12 -16.93 -8.48
C TYR A 514 -39.89 -15.61 -8.59
N LEU A 515 -40.32 -15.24 -9.79
CA LEU A 515 -41.06 -13.99 -10.04
C LEU A 515 -42.40 -13.93 -9.29
N HIS A 516 -43.12 -15.05 -9.22
CA HIS A 516 -44.43 -15.10 -8.59
C HIS A 516 -44.38 -15.21 -7.07
N SER A 517 -43.31 -15.79 -6.49
CA SER A 517 -43.34 -16.22 -5.09
C SER A 517 -42.18 -15.76 -4.23
N VAL A 518 -41.03 -15.45 -4.83
CA VAL A 518 -39.82 -15.01 -4.09
C VAL A 518 -39.59 -13.50 -4.29
N ALA A 519 -39.89 -12.98 -5.48
CA ALA A 519 -39.81 -11.55 -5.74
C ALA A 519 -40.82 -10.78 -4.85
N SER A 520 -40.33 -9.72 -4.21
CA SER A 520 -41.14 -8.83 -3.37
C SER A 520 -41.00 -7.39 -3.87
N PRO A 521 -42.04 -6.81 -4.49
CA PRO A 521 -43.38 -7.39 -4.66
C PRO A 521 -43.44 -8.43 -5.81
N PRO A 522 -44.43 -9.35 -5.82
CA PRO A 522 -44.58 -10.34 -6.89
C PRO A 522 -44.71 -9.70 -8.28
N VAL A 523 -44.11 -10.35 -9.28
CA VAL A 523 -44.03 -9.85 -10.66
C VAL A 523 -44.72 -10.84 -11.61
N PHE A 524 -45.72 -10.37 -12.35
CA PHE A 524 -46.35 -11.15 -13.42
C PHE A 524 -45.77 -10.72 -14.77
N HIS A 525 -45.35 -11.68 -15.59
CA HIS A 525 -44.60 -11.41 -16.82
C HIS A 525 -45.51 -10.97 -17.97
N LYS A 526 -46.71 -11.55 -18.10
CA LYS A 526 -47.75 -11.18 -19.07
C LYS A 526 -47.50 -11.45 -20.56
N ASP A 527 -46.28 -11.82 -20.95
CA ASP A 527 -45.93 -12.14 -22.34
C ASP A 527 -44.96 -13.31 -22.44
N ILE A 528 -45.29 -14.39 -21.73
CA ILE A 528 -44.57 -15.66 -21.81
C ILE A 528 -44.84 -16.30 -23.17
N LYS A 529 -43.77 -16.45 -23.95
CA LYS A 529 -43.76 -17.09 -25.28
C LYS A 529 -42.35 -17.58 -25.61
N SER A 530 -42.23 -18.52 -26.55
CA SER A 530 -40.94 -19.06 -27.00
C SER A 530 -39.94 -17.98 -27.45
N ALA A 531 -40.41 -16.93 -28.13
CA ALA A 531 -39.58 -15.79 -28.56
C ALA A 531 -38.98 -14.96 -27.41
N ASN A 532 -39.62 -14.96 -26.24
CA ASN A 532 -39.18 -14.23 -25.04
C ASN A 532 -38.42 -15.14 -24.06
N ILE A 533 -38.06 -16.35 -24.49
CA ILE A 533 -37.16 -17.22 -23.76
C ILE A 533 -35.86 -17.29 -24.56
N MET A 534 -34.77 -16.90 -23.91
CA MET A 534 -33.42 -16.90 -24.48
C MET A 534 -32.67 -18.15 -24.03
N ILE A 535 -31.84 -18.71 -24.90
CA ILE A 535 -30.93 -19.82 -24.57
C ILE A 535 -29.50 -19.29 -24.47
N ASP A 536 -28.81 -19.63 -23.38
CA ASP A 536 -27.38 -19.32 -23.25
C ASP A 536 -26.46 -20.40 -23.84
N GLU A 537 -25.14 -20.16 -23.81
CA GLU A 537 -24.15 -21.06 -24.41
C GLU A 537 -24.12 -22.48 -23.80
N ASN A 538 -24.77 -22.68 -22.65
CA ASN A 538 -24.88 -23.97 -21.95
C ASN A 538 -26.25 -24.61 -22.14
N PHE A 539 -27.04 -24.15 -23.11
CA PHE A 539 -28.42 -24.61 -23.36
C PHE A 539 -29.38 -24.37 -22.19
N ARG A 540 -29.11 -23.36 -21.34
CA ARG A 540 -29.99 -22.97 -20.23
C ARG A 540 -30.99 -21.91 -20.69
N GLY A 541 -32.25 -22.09 -20.29
CA GLY A 541 -33.34 -21.17 -20.62
C GLY A 541 -33.36 -19.94 -19.69
N LYS A 542 -33.58 -18.75 -20.23
CA LYS A 542 -33.71 -17.50 -19.47
C LYS A 542 -34.89 -16.69 -19.98
N LEU A 543 -35.73 -16.22 -19.06
CA LEU A 543 -36.83 -15.31 -19.39
C LEU A 543 -36.31 -13.93 -19.80
N ALA A 544 -36.93 -13.35 -20.81
CA ALA A 544 -36.58 -12.08 -21.41
C ALA A 544 -37.81 -11.22 -21.67
N ASP A 545 -37.59 -9.93 -21.95
CA ASP A 545 -38.63 -8.97 -22.33
C ASP A 545 -39.73 -8.77 -21.28
N PHE A 546 -39.36 -8.05 -20.22
CA PHE A 546 -40.27 -7.64 -19.14
C PHE A 546 -41.08 -6.38 -19.48
N GLY A 547 -41.14 -5.97 -20.76
CA GLY A 547 -41.78 -4.71 -21.18
C GLY A 547 -43.28 -4.63 -20.87
N THR A 548 -43.94 -5.77 -20.71
CA THR A 548 -45.37 -5.87 -20.34
C THR A 548 -45.58 -6.35 -18.90
N SER A 549 -44.48 -6.63 -18.17
CA SER A 549 -44.51 -7.14 -16.81
C SER A 549 -45.07 -6.12 -15.83
N ARG A 550 -45.72 -6.60 -14.77
CA ARG A 550 -46.28 -5.72 -13.72
C ARG A 550 -45.94 -6.24 -12.33
N VAL A 551 -45.60 -5.30 -11.46
CA VAL A 551 -45.31 -5.51 -10.04
C VAL A 551 -46.59 -5.21 -9.24
N ILE A 552 -46.94 -6.06 -8.28
CA ILE A 552 -48.15 -5.89 -7.46
C ILE A 552 -47.79 -5.31 -6.10
N ALA A 553 -48.14 -4.04 -5.86
CA ALA A 553 -47.99 -3.41 -4.56
C ALA A 553 -49.33 -3.37 -3.82
N GLY A 554 -49.44 -4.10 -2.70
CA GLY A 554 -50.50 -3.95 -1.70
C GLY A 554 -51.76 -4.82 -1.91
N ASP A 555 -52.38 -5.21 -0.78
CA ASP A 555 -53.54 -6.10 -0.62
C ASP A 555 -54.79 -5.62 -1.38
N HIS A 556 -54.91 -5.94 -2.67
CA HIS A 556 -56.21 -6.15 -3.32
C HIS A 556 -56.04 -7.11 -4.51
N MET A 557 -56.59 -8.32 -4.36
CA MET A 557 -56.80 -9.27 -5.44
C MET A 557 -57.52 -8.61 -6.63
N SER A 558 -56.99 -8.85 -7.83
CA SER A 558 -57.58 -8.61 -9.17
C SER A 558 -57.79 -7.17 -9.66
N HIS A 559 -56.80 -6.66 -10.40
CA HIS A 559 -56.98 -5.47 -11.24
C HIS A 559 -57.58 -5.86 -12.60
N MET A 560 -58.82 -5.45 -12.86
CA MET A 560 -59.38 -5.39 -14.22
C MET A 560 -58.49 -4.47 -15.07
N THR A 561 -57.94 -4.97 -16.16
CA THR A 561 -57.26 -4.14 -17.18
C THR A 561 -58.26 -3.77 -18.27
N SER A 562 -58.40 -2.49 -18.60
CA SER A 562 -59.32 -2.00 -19.64
C SER A 562 -58.95 -2.46 -21.07
N VAL A 563 -57.74 -3.00 -21.26
CA VAL A 563 -57.26 -3.55 -22.54
C VAL A 563 -56.57 -4.89 -22.27
N VAL A 564 -57.04 -5.95 -22.95
CA VAL A 564 -56.37 -7.26 -22.96
C VAL A 564 -55.09 -7.16 -23.78
N SER A 565 -53.95 -7.44 -23.18
CA SER A 565 -52.64 -7.39 -23.82
C SER A 565 -51.93 -8.74 -23.73
N GLY A 566 -51.36 -9.23 -24.83
CA GLY A 566 -50.58 -10.46 -24.88
C GLY A 566 -50.41 -10.97 -26.31
N THR A 567 -49.53 -11.96 -26.51
CA THR A 567 -49.25 -12.52 -27.83
C THR A 567 -50.33 -13.53 -28.26
N PRO A 568 -50.97 -13.38 -29.45
CA PRO A 568 -51.98 -14.31 -29.95
C PRO A 568 -51.49 -15.77 -29.94
N GLY A 569 -52.32 -16.68 -29.42
CA GLY A 569 -51.96 -18.10 -29.23
C GLY A 569 -51.45 -18.45 -27.83
N TYR A 570 -50.91 -17.47 -27.08
CA TYR A 570 -50.46 -17.64 -25.69
C TYR A 570 -51.39 -16.99 -24.66
N VAL A 571 -52.32 -16.13 -25.11
CA VAL A 571 -53.24 -15.41 -24.23
C VAL A 571 -54.18 -16.38 -23.52
N ASP A 572 -54.25 -16.28 -22.20
CA ASP A 572 -55.20 -17.00 -21.36
C ASP A 572 -56.66 -16.66 -21.74
N PRO A 573 -57.48 -17.65 -22.13
CA PRO A 573 -58.88 -17.44 -22.48
C PRO A 573 -59.71 -16.84 -21.34
N GLN A 574 -59.44 -17.19 -20.09
CA GLN A 574 -60.15 -16.65 -18.94
C GLN A 574 -59.77 -15.19 -18.68
N TYR A 575 -58.50 -14.82 -18.86
CA TYR A 575 -58.06 -13.42 -18.85
C TYR A 575 -58.70 -12.63 -20.00
N GLN A 576 -58.75 -13.20 -21.20
CA GLN A 576 -59.37 -12.56 -22.37
C GLN A 576 -60.86 -12.26 -22.15
N GLN A 577 -61.58 -13.13 -21.43
CA GLN A 577 -63.00 -12.95 -21.13
C GLN A 577 -63.24 -12.04 -19.91
N SER A 578 -62.48 -12.22 -18.84
CA SER A 578 -62.71 -11.52 -17.56
C SER A 578 -61.99 -10.18 -17.44
N GLY A 579 -60.99 -9.92 -18.30
CA GLY A 579 -60.08 -8.78 -18.18
C GLY A 579 -59.17 -8.84 -16.93
N ARG A 580 -59.17 -9.97 -16.19
CA ARG A 580 -58.51 -10.15 -14.90
C ARG A 580 -57.26 -11.01 -15.06
N TYR A 581 -56.08 -10.40 -14.92
CA TYR A 581 -54.80 -11.12 -15.04
C TYR A 581 -54.33 -11.64 -13.68
N THR A 582 -53.93 -12.91 -13.60
CA THR A 582 -53.38 -13.53 -12.38
C THR A 582 -52.08 -14.28 -12.67
N GLU A 583 -51.40 -14.77 -11.63
CA GLU A 583 -50.23 -15.66 -11.76
C GLU A 583 -50.57 -16.94 -12.55
N LYS A 584 -51.85 -17.36 -12.53
CA LYS A 584 -52.37 -18.49 -13.31
C LYS A 584 -52.51 -18.19 -14.80
N SER A 585 -52.55 -16.91 -15.18
CA SER A 585 -52.52 -16.50 -16.60
C SER A 585 -51.12 -16.69 -17.19
N ASP A 586 -50.05 -16.41 -16.44
CA ASP A 586 -48.67 -16.75 -16.82
C ASP A 586 -48.48 -18.28 -16.92
N ALA A 587 -49.08 -19.04 -15.99
CA ALA A 587 -49.05 -20.51 -16.04
C ALA A 587 -49.71 -21.08 -17.32
N TYR A 588 -50.81 -20.47 -17.79
CA TYR A 588 -51.43 -20.87 -19.07
C TYR A 588 -50.48 -20.65 -20.24
N SER A 589 -49.88 -19.46 -20.34
CA SER A 589 -48.92 -19.13 -21.40
C SER A 589 -47.70 -20.05 -21.35
N TYR A 590 -47.22 -20.42 -20.16
CA TYR A 590 -46.19 -21.45 -19.98
C TYR A 590 -46.63 -22.85 -20.47
N GLY A 591 -47.89 -23.23 -20.23
CA GLY A 591 -48.47 -24.46 -20.77
C GLY A 591 -48.46 -24.52 -22.30
N VAL A 592 -48.63 -23.38 -22.97
CA VAL A 592 -48.48 -23.29 -24.45
C VAL A 592 -47.03 -23.53 -24.85
N VAL A 593 -46.06 -22.94 -24.14
CA VAL A 593 -44.62 -23.18 -24.39
C VAL A 593 -44.25 -24.66 -24.20
N LEU A 594 -44.77 -25.32 -23.17
CA LEU A 594 -44.58 -26.76 -22.98
C LEU A 594 -45.14 -27.57 -24.16
N ALA A 595 -46.35 -27.23 -24.63
CA ALA A 595 -46.94 -27.87 -25.81
C ALA A 595 -46.11 -27.63 -27.08
N GLU A 596 -45.51 -26.45 -27.26
CA GLU A 596 -44.57 -26.18 -28.35
C GLU A 596 -43.30 -27.02 -28.25
N LEU A 597 -42.73 -27.16 -27.05
CA LEU A 597 -41.54 -27.98 -26.80
C LEU A 597 -41.82 -29.46 -27.06
N ILE A 598 -43.02 -29.97 -26.74
CA ILE A 598 -43.39 -31.37 -26.98
C ILE A 598 -43.69 -31.61 -28.47
N THR A 599 -44.42 -30.71 -29.13
CA THR A 599 -44.96 -30.95 -30.48
C THR A 599 -44.09 -30.37 -31.60
N GLY A 600 -43.19 -29.43 -31.29
CA GLY A 600 -42.40 -28.69 -32.28
C GLY A 600 -43.23 -27.78 -33.19
N ARG A 601 -44.51 -27.56 -32.88
CA ARG A 601 -45.45 -26.78 -33.68
C ARG A 601 -45.58 -25.35 -33.18
N ARG A 602 -45.98 -24.45 -34.07
CA ARG A 602 -46.26 -23.06 -33.73
C ARG A 602 -47.55 -22.92 -32.91
N PRO A 603 -47.68 -21.88 -32.07
CA PRO A 603 -48.78 -21.71 -31.11
C PRO A 603 -50.12 -21.37 -31.77
N TYR A 604 -50.11 -20.92 -33.04
CA TYR A 604 -51.28 -20.49 -33.79
C TYR A 604 -51.31 -21.13 -35.19
N PHE A 605 -52.46 -21.69 -35.57
CA PHE A 605 -52.69 -22.27 -36.91
C PHE A 605 -53.58 -21.34 -37.75
N GLN A 606 -53.47 -21.43 -39.09
CA GLN A 606 -54.43 -20.76 -39.97
C GLN A 606 -55.84 -21.37 -39.77
N GLY A 607 -56.85 -20.53 -39.49
CA GLY A 607 -58.25 -20.95 -39.33
C GLY A 607 -58.78 -21.02 -37.89
N ASN A 608 -58.47 -20.03 -37.04
CA ASN A 608 -58.96 -19.88 -35.65
C ASN A 608 -58.64 -21.02 -34.66
N SER A 609 -57.84 -22.02 -35.05
CA SER A 609 -57.43 -23.12 -34.16
C SER A 609 -56.08 -22.82 -33.51
N THR A 610 -55.98 -23.02 -32.19
CA THR A 610 -54.74 -22.78 -31.42
C THR A 610 -54.04 -24.08 -31.07
N LEU A 611 -52.72 -24.04 -30.87
CA LEU A 611 -51.95 -25.21 -30.41
C LEU A 611 -52.51 -25.77 -29.10
N ALA A 612 -52.90 -24.91 -28.16
CA ALA A 612 -53.51 -25.32 -26.91
C ALA A 612 -54.76 -26.18 -27.11
N SER A 613 -55.68 -25.74 -27.98
CA SER A 613 -56.91 -26.50 -28.27
C SER A 613 -56.64 -27.85 -28.94
N PHE A 614 -55.69 -27.88 -29.89
CA PHE A 614 -55.25 -29.08 -30.59
C PHE A 614 -54.58 -30.07 -29.63
N PHE A 615 -53.70 -29.58 -28.77
CA PHE A 615 -52.97 -30.37 -27.77
C PHE A 615 -53.94 -30.99 -26.75
N LEU A 616 -54.85 -30.19 -26.18
CA LEU A 616 -55.85 -30.69 -25.23
C LEU A 616 -56.77 -31.75 -25.84
N HIS A 617 -57.18 -31.59 -27.11
CA HIS A 617 -57.97 -32.59 -27.82
C HIS A 617 -57.18 -33.90 -27.98
N ALA A 618 -55.92 -33.84 -28.41
CA ALA A 618 -55.07 -35.01 -28.52
C ALA A 618 -54.81 -35.70 -27.17
N MET A 619 -54.63 -34.93 -26.09
CA MET A 619 -54.48 -35.47 -24.73
C MET A 619 -55.76 -36.20 -24.27
N LYS A 620 -56.94 -35.64 -24.54
CA LYS A 620 -58.23 -36.26 -24.22
C LYS A 620 -58.45 -37.58 -24.96
N GLU A 621 -58.09 -37.61 -26.25
CA GLU A 621 -58.18 -38.80 -27.10
C GLU A 621 -57.02 -39.80 -26.88
N LYS A 622 -56.11 -39.53 -25.93
CA LYS A 622 -54.90 -40.34 -25.65
C LYS A 622 -53.98 -40.52 -26.87
N ARG A 623 -53.92 -39.51 -27.73
CA ARG A 623 -53.14 -39.48 -28.98
C ARG A 623 -51.85 -38.66 -28.87
N LEU A 624 -51.24 -38.60 -27.68
CA LEU A 624 -50.03 -37.82 -27.43
C LEU A 624 -48.87 -38.21 -28.37
N LEU A 625 -48.71 -39.51 -28.64
CA LEU A 625 -47.65 -40.02 -29.52
C LEU A 625 -47.78 -39.55 -30.97
N ASP A 626 -49.00 -39.25 -31.43
CA ASP A 626 -49.26 -38.80 -32.80
C ASP A 626 -48.90 -37.32 -33.00
N ILE A 627 -48.87 -36.56 -31.90
CA ILE A 627 -48.59 -35.12 -31.92
C ILE A 627 -47.19 -34.78 -31.40
N LEU A 628 -46.48 -35.78 -30.86
CA LEU A 628 -45.09 -35.66 -30.42
C LEU A 628 -44.21 -35.23 -31.59
N ASP A 629 -43.29 -34.31 -31.32
CA ASP A 629 -42.33 -33.87 -32.31
C ASP A 629 -41.51 -35.08 -32.81
N PRO A 630 -41.56 -35.40 -34.11
CA PRO A 630 -40.84 -36.54 -34.67
C PRO A 630 -39.34 -36.53 -34.31
N ARG A 631 -38.76 -35.33 -34.13
CA ARG A 631 -37.33 -35.12 -33.85
C ARG A 631 -36.87 -35.58 -32.48
N ILE A 632 -37.79 -35.76 -31.53
CA ILE A 632 -37.48 -36.27 -30.19
C ILE A 632 -38.03 -37.68 -29.97
N ARG A 633 -38.86 -38.19 -30.87
CA ARG A 633 -39.61 -39.45 -30.71
C ARG A 633 -38.73 -40.68 -30.45
N ASN A 634 -37.53 -40.70 -31.03
CA ASN A 634 -36.58 -41.80 -30.88
C ASN A 634 -35.60 -41.64 -29.71
N ASP A 635 -35.45 -40.41 -29.20
CA ASP A 635 -34.46 -40.04 -28.16
C ASP A 635 -35.14 -39.65 -26.83
N CYS A 636 -36.47 -39.73 -26.72
CA CYS A 636 -37.22 -39.34 -25.52
C CYS A 636 -37.67 -40.54 -24.68
N ASP A 637 -37.63 -40.38 -23.35
CA ASP A 637 -38.32 -41.28 -22.43
C ASP A 637 -39.83 -40.96 -22.45
N LEU A 638 -40.63 -41.93 -22.89
CA LEU A 638 -42.08 -41.79 -23.05
C LEU A 638 -42.79 -41.43 -21.73
N GLU A 639 -42.28 -41.92 -20.59
CA GLU A 639 -42.80 -41.56 -19.26
C GLU A 639 -42.54 -40.09 -18.95
N GLN A 640 -41.33 -39.61 -19.24
CA GLN A 640 -40.98 -38.20 -19.09
C GLN A 640 -41.81 -37.28 -19.98
N VAL A 641 -42.02 -37.68 -21.23
CA VAL A 641 -42.90 -36.95 -22.17
C VAL A 641 -44.33 -36.90 -21.64
N MET A 642 -44.83 -38.01 -21.10
CA MET A 642 -46.17 -38.09 -20.52
C MET A 642 -46.33 -37.14 -19.32
N VAL A 643 -45.34 -37.09 -18.42
CA VAL A 643 -45.36 -36.17 -17.28
C VAL A 643 -45.37 -34.72 -17.74
N MET A 644 -44.45 -34.33 -18.63
CA MET A 644 -44.40 -32.97 -19.16
C MET A 644 -45.71 -32.59 -19.89
N ALA A 645 -46.32 -33.53 -20.61
CA ALA A 645 -47.59 -33.34 -21.28
C ALA A 645 -48.77 -33.20 -20.31
N ASN A 646 -48.78 -33.93 -19.20
CA ASN A 646 -49.80 -33.80 -18.15
C ASN A 646 -49.70 -32.46 -17.42
N ILE A 647 -48.48 -31.97 -17.17
CA ILE A 647 -48.23 -30.64 -16.63
C ILE A 647 -48.74 -29.58 -17.62
N ALA A 648 -48.40 -29.71 -18.90
CA ALA A 648 -48.89 -28.81 -19.95
C ALA A 648 -50.43 -28.79 -20.01
N SER A 649 -51.06 -29.96 -19.99
CA SER A 649 -52.52 -30.11 -19.96
C SER A 649 -53.16 -29.43 -18.75
N SER A 650 -52.57 -29.59 -17.56
CA SER A 650 -53.04 -28.96 -16.32
C SER A 650 -52.89 -27.44 -16.35
N CYS A 651 -51.80 -26.93 -16.94
CA CYS A 651 -51.58 -25.49 -17.15
C CYS A 651 -52.60 -24.89 -18.12
N LEU A 652 -53.00 -25.65 -19.15
CA LEU A 652 -53.91 -25.21 -20.21
C LEU A 652 -55.40 -25.32 -19.84
N ASN A 653 -55.74 -25.60 -18.57
CA ASN A 653 -57.14 -25.67 -18.12
C ASN A 653 -57.89 -24.35 -18.38
N LEU A 654 -59.13 -24.42 -18.87
CA LEU A 654 -59.94 -23.24 -19.12
C LEU A 654 -60.36 -22.52 -17.83
N GLU A 655 -60.46 -23.26 -16.72
CA GLU A 655 -60.71 -22.71 -15.39
C GLU A 655 -59.38 -22.42 -14.69
N GLY A 656 -59.02 -21.14 -14.55
CA GLY A 656 -57.74 -20.71 -13.98
C GLY A 656 -57.49 -21.17 -12.55
N GLU A 657 -58.54 -21.35 -11.74
CA GLU A 657 -58.45 -21.88 -10.38
C GLU A 657 -57.96 -23.34 -10.35
N LYS A 658 -58.20 -24.11 -11.42
CA LYS A 658 -57.75 -25.51 -11.55
C LYS A 658 -56.30 -25.62 -12.04
N ARG A 659 -55.68 -24.52 -12.46
CA ARG A 659 -54.28 -24.53 -12.93
C ARG A 659 -53.33 -24.63 -11.73
N PRO A 660 -52.23 -25.37 -11.80
CA PRO A 660 -51.21 -25.38 -10.74
C PRO A 660 -50.49 -24.03 -10.64
N THR A 661 -49.82 -23.76 -9.51
CA THR A 661 -48.93 -22.59 -9.39
C THR A 661 -47.58 -22.90 -10.01
N MET A 662 -46.81 -21.86 -10.36
CA MET A 662 -45.47 -22.05 -10.92
C MET A 662 -44.49 -22.73 -9.95
N ILE A 663 -44.69 -22.60 -8.62
CA ILE A 663 -43.96 -23.38 -7.62
C ILE A 663 -44.22 -24.88 -7.81
N LEU A 664 -45.49 -25.29 -7.87
CA LEU A 664 -45.85 -26.71 -7.99
C LEU A 664 -45.34 -27.29 -9.32
N ILE A 665 -45.51 -26.54 -10.41
CA ILE A 665 -44.99 -26.90 -11.73
C ILE A 665 -43.47 -27.10 -11.69
N SER A 666 -42.74 -26.15 -11.09
CA SER A 666 -41.28 -26.24 -10.98
C SER A 666 -40.86 -27.45 -10.15
N LEU A 667 -41.52 -27.72 -9.02
CA LEU A 667 -41.20 -28.87 -8.16
C LEU A 667 -41.46 -30.20 -8.87
N GLU A 668 -42.56 -30.31 -9.61
CA GLU A 668 -42.92 -31.54 -10.34
C GLU A 668 -41.91 -31.82 -11.48
N LEU A 669 -41.49 -30.77 -12.20
CA LEU A 669 -40.44 -30.85 -13.22
C LEU A 669 -39.05 -31.12 -12.62
N GLU A 670 -38.73 -30.64 -11.41
CA GLU A 670 -37.47 -31.00 -10.75
C GLU A 670 -37.47 -32.45 -10.32
N HIS A 671 -38.50 -32.87 -9.57
CA HIS A 671 -38.60 -34.21 -9.00
C HIS A 671 -38.56 -35.31 -10.07
N THR A 672 -39.33 -35.13 -11.15
CA THR A 672 -39.43 -36.14 -12.22
C THR A 672 -38.14 -36.27 -13.02
N PHE A 673 -37.39 -35.18 -13.17
CA PHE A 673 -36.21 -35.11 -14.04
C PHE A 673 -34.90 -34.95 -13.24
N SER A 674 -34.89 -35.44 -11.99
CA SER A 674 -33.74 -35.42 -11.07
C SER A 674 -32.65 -36.46 -11.40
N SER A 675 -32.88 -37.34 -12.38
CA SER A 675 -32.01 -38.48 -12.73
C SER A 675 -31.23 -38.32 -14.05
N LEU A 676 -31.12 -37.10 -14.58
CA LEU A 676 -30.14 -36.79 -15.63
C LEU A 676 -28.83 -36.38 -14.98
N PRO A 677 -27.68 -37.00 -15.32
CA PRO A 677 -26.41 -36.72 -14.66
C PRO A 677 -25.98 -35.28 -14.94
N ASP A 678 -26.06 -34.42 -13.92
CA ASP A 678 -25.30 -33.19 -13.87
C ASP A 678 -23.82 -33.55 -14.08
N THR A 679 -23.27 -33.11 -15.20
CA THR A 679 -21.83 -33.17 -15.44
C THR A 679 -21.14 -32.32 -14.37
N LYS A 680 -20.68 -33.02 -13.32
CA LYS A 680 -19.77 -32.64 -12.24
C LYS A 680 -19.24 -31.21 -12.31
N THR A 681 -19.66 -30.39 -11.35
CA THR A 681 -18.74 -29.40 -10.76
C THR A 681 -18.84 -29.51 -9.24
N THR A 682 -17.77 -29.99 -8.63
CA THR A 682 -17.52 -29.94 -7.19
C THR A 682 -17.14 -28.52 -6.78
N GLY A 683 -17.78 -27.99 -5.73
CA GLY A 683 -17.17 -26.96 -4.88
C GLY A 683 -18.09 -25.79 -4.52
N ASN A 684 -18.54 -25.78 -3.26
CA ASN A 684 -18.85 -24.64 -2.40
C ASN A 684 -19.32 -23.33 -3.05
N ASP A 685 -20.63 -23.07 -2.97
CA ASP A 685 -21.18 -21.73 -3.16
C ASP A 685 -21.49 -21.09 -1.80
N LYS A 686 -20.66 -20.10 -1.44
CA LYS A 686 -21.11 -18.91 -0.73
C LYS A 686 -21.55 -17.92 -1.79
N GLU A 687 -22.78 -17.42 -1.70
CA GLU A 687 -23.26 -16.31 -2.52
C GLU A 687 -22.42 -15.06 -2.28
N GLU A 688 -21.76 -14.57 -3.32
CA GLU A 688 -21.21 -13.22 -3.37
C GLU A 688 -21.68 -12.57 -4.69
N VAL A 689 -22.34 -11.42 -4.54
CA VAL A 689 -22.89 -10.60 -5.62
C VAL A 689 -21.74 -9.88 -6.31
N ALA A 690 -21.51 -10.16 -7.59
CA ALA A 690 -20.54 -9.43 -8.41
C ALA A 690 -21.26 -8.68 -9.55
N GLU A 691 -21.12 -7.35 -9.55
CA GLU A 691 -21.37 -6.48 -10.69
C GLU A 691 -20.43 -6.86 -11.85
N ALA A 692 -21.00 -7.13 -13.03
CA ALA A 692 -20.25 -7.36 -14.26
C ALA A 692 -20.57 -6.30 -15.31
N SER A 693 -19.67 -5.34 -15.45
CA SER A 693 -19.49 -4.54 -16.67
C SER A 693 -18.65 -5.37 -17.66
N GLY A 694 -19.20 -5.69 -18.84
CA GLY A 694 -18.46 -6.44 -19.85
C GLY A 694 -19.25 -6.95 -21.05
N ARG A 695 -19.47 -6.06 -22.02
CA ARG A 695 -19.63 -6.29 -23.48
C ARG A 695 -20.45 -7.53 -23.91
N SER A 696 -21.75 -7.30 -24.09
CA SER A 696 -22.75 -8.25 -24.57
C SER A 696 -22.45 -8.81 -25.98
N ARG A 697 -22.55 -10.13 -26.12
CA ARG A 697 -23.02 -10.77 -27.36
C ARG A 697 -24.50 -11.09 -27.14
N GLU A 698 -25.32 -10.85 -28.16
CA GLU A 698 -26.77 -11.05 -28.09
C GLU A 698 -27.12 -12.53 -27.86
N PRO A 699 -27.99 -12.86 -26.89
CA PRO A 699 -28.51 -14.22 -26.71
C PRO A 699 -29.46 -14.61 -27.85
N LEU A 700 -29.53 -15.90 -28.20
CA LEU A 700 -30.48 -16.41 -29.21
C LEU A 700 -31.82 -16.79 -28.56
N SER A 701 -32.93 -16.52 -29.27
CA SER A 701 -34.28 -16.95 -28.89
C SER A 701 -34.50 -18.45 -29.14
N ILE A 702 -35.40 -19.08 -28.39
CA ILE A 702 -35.87 -20.45 -28.68
C ILE A 702 -36.68 -20.45 -29.98
N ASP A 703 -36.02 -20.68 -31.12
CA ASP A 703 -36.70 -21.00 -32.38
C ASP A 703 -36.62 -22.53 -32.57
N VAL A 704 -37.64 -23.26 -32.10
CA VAL A 704 -37.67 -24.75 -32.04
C VAL A 704 -37.71 -25.38 -33.45
N ALA A 705 -37.71 -24.62 -34.54
CA ALA A 705 -37.68 -25.15 -35.90
C ALA A 705 -36.23 -25.21 -36.43
N SER A 706 -35.66 -26.42 -36.53
CA SER A 706 -34.38 -26.61 -37.23
C SER A 706 -34.56 -26.37 -38.73
N THR A 707 -33.56 -25.77 -39.35
CA THR A 707 -33.64 -25.29 -40.74
C THR A 707 -32.45 -25.75 -41.55
N SER A 708 -32.62 -26.58 -42.58
CA SER A 708 -31.60 -26.69 -43.63
C SER A 708 -31.56 -25.40 -44.43
N THR A 709 -30.40 -25.03 -44.94
CA THR A 709 -30.28 -23.82 -45.76
C THR A 709 -29.79 -24.19 -47.15
N SER A 710 -30.55 -23.85 -48.19
CA SER A 710 -30.22 -24.12 -49.59
C SER A 710 -29.95 -22.81 -50.32
N LEU A 711 -29.03 -22.83 -51.30
CA LEU A 711 -28.62 -21.66 -52.06
C LEU A 711 -29.01 -21.81 -53.52
N TYR A 712 -29.59 -20.75 -54.07
CA TYR A 712 -30.02 -20.65 -55.46
C TYR A 712 -29.36 -19.45 -56.13
N GLU A 713 -29.10 -19.56 -57.43
CA GLU A 713 -28.63 -18.45 -58.25
C GLU A 713 -29.79 -17.46 -58.51
N LEU A 714 -29.52 -16.16 -58.39
CA LEU A 714 -30.49 -15.11 -58.72
C LEU A 714 -30.24 -14.67 -60.17
N SER A 715 -31.08 -15.13 -61.09
CA SER A 715 -31.05 -14.72 -62.51
C SER A 715 -31.82 -13.44 -62.77
#